data_AF-A0A8K0W4Y8-F1
#
_entry.id   AF-A0A8K0W4Y8-F1
#
_cell.length_a   1.000
_cell.length_b   1.000
_cell.length_c   1.000
_cell.angle_alpha   90.00
_cell.angle_beta   90.00
_cell.angle_gamma   90.00
#
_symmetry.space_group_name_H-M   'P 1'
#
loop_
_entity.id
_entity.type
_entity.pdbx_description
1 polymer ?
#
loop_
_entity_poly.entity_id
_entity_poly.type
_entity_poly.pdbx_seq_one_letter_code
_entity_poly.pdbx_strand_id
1 'polypeptide(L)'
;MAGIKRKSTVSATAEAKGKSKKVKVEKPSSKSSSKHAVKPAKKSKKAESSDELEESDTSEQENGFYGFSAKEDTEMSDADSSDDAEPMEDVKENGKAHKRKSEDKSTEHTKKSKSDAPVDSKLAELNANNSREAHAKQKALAKERKAAKPNADVIERSKKLWEKLRLKSHIQKDERKELVKELFEIIEGRVKDFVFKHDSVRVIQTAIKYSTMEQKRMIARELKGEFRTLAEGKYSKFLIAKLVEKGDPEIRDLIIQEFYGYVKRLINHPEAAWILDDIYRAVATPEQKARLLREWYGAEFSIKGLEAQGTDSAELSVILAESPEKRKPIMGYLENQINSLIQKKLTGFTMLHDAMLQYFLVCEPGTEQANDFLEHLKPDPTIKEGEEADNVDLLKNLAFTKSGSRLMSLSFAYGTAKDRKLFLRPYKDSVELMAYDVNAHHVLLAALAVTDDTKLSSKSIYGELLPSNDTLPEKVLNLVNDARARTVLLFPFATDAKWLLDDNTRERLNEIYAIRQTTSKKDPSLRMQEVAKHIEPQLLNAITARASDFASFTFGLQFMGEVLVGAPEVEPAKRKEALTEVARLSQSILDSSLPASAGDNKASSHGKNMLKTLVQGGKFDPATKKVVPVEPALGFADLLWDEIKENAIDWATGQGSFVIVALTEAEGFERKKEVLKALKKDKTRLEGAAGSKPEPADKKKGKKADKDEKPRGNAGARILLEKL
;
A
#
# COMPACT_ATOMS: atom_id res chain seq x y z
N MET A 1 -49.17 20.18 -25.42
CA MET A 1 -49.94 21.46 -25.33
C MET A 1 -49.14 22.45 -24.50
N ALA A 2 -49.24 23.76 -24.79
CA ALA A 2 -48.78 24.96 -24.04
C ALA A 2 -47.50 24.90 -23.17
N GLY A 3 -46.49 25.79 -23.30
CA GLY A 3 -46.28 26.85 -24.29
C GLY A 3 -45.20 27.89 -23.90
N ILE A 4 -44.52 28.47 -24.92
CA ILE A 4 -44.15 29.90 -25.05
C ILE A 4 -43.09 30.43 -24.04
N LYS A 5 -41.79 30.50 -24.41
CA LYS A 5 -41.06 31.56 -25.20
C LYS A 5 -40.65 32.84 -24.42
N ARG A 6 -39.33 33.14 -24.46
CA ARG A 6 -38.60 34.43 -24.75
C ARG A 6 -37.23 34.35 -24.03
N LYS A 7 -36.03 34.43 -24.62
CA LYS A 7 -35.46 34.92 -25.91
C LYS A 7 -35.04 36.40 -25.97
N SER A 8 -33.76 36.63 -25.66
CA SER A 8 -32.80 37.62 -26.19
C SER A 8 -31.40 37.19 -25.66
N THR A 9 -30.24 37.19 -26.32
CA THR A 9 -29.79 37.33 -27.73
C THR A 9 -29.87 38.71 -28.41
N VAL A 10 -28.72 39.43 -28.46
CA VAL A 10 -28.14 40.32 -29.52
C VAL A 10 -26.96 41.07 -28.87
N SER A 11 -25.74 41.22 -29.43
CA SER A 11 -25.06 40.60 -30.59
C SER A 11 -23.54 40.90 -30.57
N ALA A 12 -22.75 40.13 -31.34
CA ALA A 12 -21.61 40.50 -32.22
C ALA A 12 -20.93 41.91 -32.07
N THR A 13 -19.61 42.11 -32.26
CA THR A 13 -18.58 41.34 -33.01
C THR A 13 -17.15 41.83 -32.69
N ALA A 14 -16.14 41.12 -33.25
CA ALA A 14 -14.80 41.54 -33.74
C ALA A 14 -14.44 43.07 -33.79
N GLU A 15 -13.17 43.54 -33.79
CA GLU A 15 -11.88 42.91 -34.20
C GLU A 15 -10.63 43.75 -33.77
N ALA A 16 -9.44 43.11 -33.76
CA ALA A 16 -8.11 43.62 -34.17
C ALA A 16 -7.40 44.93 -33.63
N LYS A 17 -6.14 44.69 -33.15
CA LYS A 17 -4.83 45.36 -33.48
C LYS A 17 -4.26 46.57 -32.70
N GLY A 18 -3.04 46.33 -32.15
CA GLY A 18 -1.93 47.31 -31.97
C GLY A 18 -1.88 48.03 -30.62
N LYS A 19 -0.75 48.47 -30.01
CA LYS A 19 0.71 48.54 -30.30
C LYS A 19 1.47 48.75 -28.95
N SER A 20 2.79 48.63 -28.76
CA SER A 20 3.88 47.76 -29.28
C SER A 20 5.24 48.16 -28.63
N LYS A 21 6.17 47.23 -28.31
CA LYS A 21 7.57 47.47 -27.79
C LYS A 21 7.63 48.03 -26.33
N LYS A 22 8.71 48.01 -25.52
CA LYS A 22 10.10 47.45 -25.43
C LYS A 22 10.49 47.55 -23.91
N VAL A 23 11.49 46.92 -23.28
CA VAL A 23 12.50 45.86 -23.60
C VAL A 23 13.02 45.23 -22.27
N LYS A 24 13.96 44.28 -22.33
CA LYS A 24 14.65 43.55 -21.23
C LYS A 24 15.96 44.26 -20.79
N VAL A 25 16.45 44.07 -19.55
CA VAL A 25 17.89 43.93 -19.12
C VAL A 25 18.02 43.92 -17.57
N GLU A 26 19.16 43.42 -17.05
CA GLU A 26 19.38 42.88 -15.69
C GLU A 26 20.36 43.73 -14.83
N LYS A 27 20.20 43.70 -13.48
CA LYS A 27 21.26 43.72 -12.40
C LYS A 27 22.38 44.83 -12.46
N PRO A 28 23.40 44.89 -11.54
CA PRO A 28 23.57 44.39 -10.15
C PRO A 28 24.03 45.48 -9.11
N SER A 29 24.22 45.03 -7.86
CA SER A 29 24.96 45.56 -6.68
C SER A 29 25.86 46.83 -6.72
N SER A 30 25.87 47.59 -5.60
CA SER A 30 27.13 48.08 -4.96
C SER A 30 27.00 48.52 -3.48
N LYS A 31 28.13 48.51 -2.75
CA LYS A 31 28.35 48.78 -1.31
C LYS A 31 28.17 50.25 -0.87
N SER A 32 27.99 50.48 0.45
CA SER A 32 28.57 51.64 1.18
C SER A 32 28.65 51.36 2.70
N SER A 33 29.51 52.07 3.43
CA SER A 33 29.83 51.82 4.85
C SER A 33 30.39 53.05 5.58
N SER A 34 29.96 53.36 6.82
CA SER A 34 30.84 53.90 7.91
C SER A 34 30.14 54.27 9.25
N LYS A 35 30.73 53.82 10.37
CA LYS A 35 30.98 54.48 11.70
C LYS A 35 29.82 55.21 12.42
N HIS A 36 29.51 54.97 13.71
CA HIS A 36 30.28 55.21 14.95
C HIS A 36 29.58 54.48 16.14
N ALA A 37 30.20 53.70 17.04
CA ALA A 37 31.22 54.00 18.08
C ALA A 37 30.66 54.50 19.44
N VAL A 38 30.43 53.59 20.43
CA VAL A 38 30.30 53.91 21.88
C VAL A 38 30.87 52.79 22.79
N LYS A 39 31.67 53.20 23.79
CA LYS A 39 32.05 52.57 25.09
C LYS A 39 32.42 53.74 26.03
N PRO A 40 32.32 53.69 27.39
CA PRO A 40 32.76 52.59 28.29
C PRO A 40 31.79 52.25 29.48
N ALA A 41 31.83 51.03 30.07
CA ALA A 41 32.41 50.62 31.39
C ALA A 41 31.89 51.35 32.68
N LYS A 42 31.69 50.74 33.87
CA LYS A 42 32.25 49.50 34.48
C LYS A 42 31.53 49.07 35.81
N LYS A 43 31.63 47.79 36.20
CA LYS A 43 31.30 47.13 37.53
C LYS A 43 29.79 46.97 37.88
N SER A 44 29.32 45.98 38.65
CA SER A 44 29.97 45.00 39.57
C SER A 44 29.33 43.58 39.57
N LYS A 45 30.01 42.58 40.17
CA LYS A 45 29.58 41.16 40.30
C LYS A 45 28.44 40.94 41.33
N LYS A 46 27.59 39.94 41.08
CA LYS A 46 27.13 38.95 42.09
C LYS A 46 26.82 37.62 41.37
N ALA A 47 26.84 36.49 42.10
CA ALA A 47 26.59 35.15 41.58
C ALA A 47 25.63 34.38 42.51
N GLU A 48 24.87 33.45 41.93
CA GLU A 48 23.96 32.39 42.48
C GLU A 48 22.85 32.22 41.41
N SER A 49 22.69 31.12 40.66
CA SER A 49 22.48 29.69 40.97
C SER A 49 21.04 29.34 41.38
N SER A 50 20.24 28.84 40.43
CA SER A 50 19.13 27.93 40.68
C SER A 50 18.75 27.18 39.40
N ASP A 51 18.86 25.85 39.40
CA ASP A 51 18.29 24.99 38.36
C ASP A 51 16.76 25.11 38.35
N GLU A 52 16.20 25.54 37.23
CA GLU A 52 14.76 25.46 36.94
C GLU A 52 14.59 24.60 35.68
N LEU A 53 14.46 23.29 35.89
CA LEU A 53 14.15 22.32 34.83
C LEU A 53 12.65 22.34 34.57
N GLU A 54 12.23 23.10 33.56
CA GLU A 54 10.95 22.88 32.88
C GLU A 54 11.05 21.59 32.06
N GLU A 55 10.15 20.63 32.30
CA GLU A 55 9.98 19.48 31.40
C GLU A 55 9.23 19.94 30.15
N SER A 56 9.97 20.38 29.13
CA SER A 56 9.40 20.63 27.80
C SER A 56 9.09 19.30 27.11
N ASP A 57 7.80 19.05 26.87
CA ASP A 57 7.40 17.99 25.95
C ASP A 57 7.83 18.37 24.52
N THR A 58 8.66 17.53 23.90
CA THR A 58 9.15 17.73 22.53
C THR A 58 9.25 16.38 21.82
N SER A 59 8.44 16.23 20.78
CA SER A 59 8.39 15.09 19.88
C SER A 59 9.55 15.14 18.86
N GLU A 60 10.52 14.24 18.99
CA GLU A 60 11.54 14.00 17.96
C GLU A 60 11.10 12.88 17.00
N GLN A 61 11.02 13.19 15.71
CA GLN A 61 10.84 12.20 14.64
C GLN A 61 12.16 11.43 14.39
N GLU A 62 12.28 10.20 14.91
CA GLU A 62 13.36 9.27 14.48
C GLU A 62 13.00 8.64 13.12
N ASN A 63 13.57 9.16 12.03
CA ASN A 63 13.56 8.49 10.71
C ASN A 63 14.24 7.12 10.81
N GLY A 64 13.52 6.01 10.56
CA GLY A 64 14.18 4.70 10.56
C GLY A 64 13.39 3.40 10.40
N PHE A 65 12.06 3.35 10.28
CA PHE A 65 11.34 2.13 9.87
C PHE A 65 9.91 2.41 9.40
N TYR A 66 9.55 2.05 8.16
CA TYR A 66 8.18 2.13 7.66
C TYR A 66 7.35 0.96 8.21
N GLY A 67 6.72 1.16 9.36
CA GLY A 67 5.90 0.13 10.00
C GLY A 67 4.95 0.60 11.12
N PHE A 68 4.96 1.88 11.48
CA PHE A 68 4.06 2.43 12.50
C PHE A 68 3.45 3.74 11.97
N SER A 69 2.15 3.73 11.71
CA SER A 69 1.40 4.91 11.27
C SER A 69 -0.02 4.87 11.81
N ALA A 70 -0.17 5.14 13.10
CA ALA A 70 -1.43 5.62 13.66
C ALA A 70 -1.40 7.16 13.62
N LYS A 71 -2.35 7.78 12.92
CA LYS A 71 -2.59 9.22 13.03
C LYS A 71 -3.51 9.45 14.23
N GLU A 72 -3.02 10.11 15.26
CA GLU A 72 -3.86 10.65 16.33
C GLU A 72 -4.15 12.13 16.02
N ASP A 73 -5.30 12.39 15.40
CA ASP A 73 -5.96 13.70 15.43
C ASP A 73 -7.18 13.56 16.35
N THR A 74 -7.00 13.79 17.66
CA THR A 74 -8.12 13.92 18.60
C THR A 74 -7.74 14.82 19.78
N GLU A 75 -8.04 16.12 19.66
CA GLU A 75 -8.11 17.00 20.81
C GLU A 75 -9.30 16.58 21.70
N MET A 76 -9.09 16.38 23.01
CA MET A 76 -10.06 16.79 24.04
C MET A 76 -9.45 16.85 25.45
N SER A 77 -9.71 18.00 26.06
CA SER A 77 -9.71 18.38 27.48
C SER A 77 -9.69 17.29 28.56
N ASP A 78 -8.83 17.50 29.55
CA ASP A 78 -8.91 16.87 30.88
C ASP A 78 -10.23 17.16 31.60
N ALA A 79 -10.84 16.11 32.16
CA ALA A 79 -11.84 16.19 33.22
C ALA A 79 -11.59 15.06 34.21
N ASP A 80 -11.02 15.41 35.36
CA ASP A 80 -10.60 14.48 36.40
C ASP A 80 -11.82 13.84 37.11
N SER A 81 -11.79 12.52 37.32
CA SER A 81 -12.83 11.81 38.06
C SER A 81 -12.20 10.73 38.94
N SER A 82 -12.12 11.01 40.23
CA SER A 82 -11.74 10.06 41.27
C SER A 82 -12.89 9.11 41.58
N ASP A 83 -12.61 7.82 41.58
CA ASP A 83 -13.53 6.78 42.04
C ASP A 83 -12.98 6.21 43.37
N ASP A 84 -13.82 6.17 44.40
CA ASP A 84 -13.54 5.57 45.71
C ASP A 84 -14.83 4.87 46.17
N ALA A 85 -14.72 3.59 46.56
CA ALA A 85 -15.86 2.69 46.65
C ALA A 85 -16.03 2.04 48.03
N GLU A 86 -17.28 1.63 48.26
CA GLU A 86 -17.84 0.67 49.24
C GLU A 86 -18.53 1.28 50.49
N PRO A 87 -19.55 0.63 51.09
CA PRO A 87 -20.36 -0.52 50.65
C PRO A 87 -21.90 -0.30 50.74
N MET A 88 -22.69 -1.35 50.46
CA MET A 88 -24.18 -1.37 50.38
C MET A 88 -24.93 -1.39 51.73
N GLU A 89 -26.20 -0.94 51.72
CA GLU A 89 -27.34 -1.72 52.27
C GLU A 89 -28.71 -1.26 51.69
N ASP A 90 -29.74 -2.11 51.80
CA ASP A 90 -31.02 -2.06 51.05
C ASP A 90 -32.15 -1.20 51.68
N VAL A 91 -33.23 -0.97 50.89
CA VAL A 91 -34.68 -1.19 51.21
C VAL A 91 -35.67 -0.12 50.65
N LYS A 92 -36.36 -0.53 49.58
CA LYS A 92 -37.80 -0.36 49.21
C LYS A 92 -38.56 0.98 49.08
N GLU A 93 -39.30 1.02 47.97
CA GLU A 93 -40.72 1.40 47.76
C GLU A 93 -41.19 2.86 47.51
N ASN A 94 -41.55 3.06 46.23
CA ASN A 94 -42.92 3.38 45.74
C ASN A 94 -43.45 4.84 45.83
N GLY A 95 -44.14 5.30 44.77
CA GLY A 95 -44.89 6.57 44.78
C GLY A 95 -44.89 7.38 43.46
N LYS A 96 -45.90 7.18 42.60
CA LYS A 96 -46.22 8.10 41.49
C LYS A 96 -46.96 9.35 42.00
N ALA A 97 -46.68 10.56 41.47
CA ALA A 97 -47.73 11.47 40.95
C ALA A 97 -47.24 12.84 40.38
N HIS A 98 -47.62 13.08 39.12
CA HIS A 98 -48.15 14.34 38.54
C HIS A 98 -47.45 15.74 38.62
N LYS A 99 -47.00 16.18 37.42
CA LYS A 99 -47.70 17.16 36.53
C LYS A 99 -47.87 18.62 37.02
N ARG A 100 -47.14 19.57 36.39
CA ARG A 100 -47.66 20.62 35.46
C ARG A 100 -46.56 21.58 34.93
N LYS A 101 -46.79 22.15 33.74
CA LYS A 101 -46.04 23.26 33.12
C LYS A 101 -46.74 24.61 33.35
N SER A 102 -45.95 25.68 33.48
CA SER A 102 -46.17 27.06 32.97
C SER A 102 -44.87 27.84 33.25
N GLU A 103 -44.13 28.39 32.27
CA GLU A 103 -44.39 29.71 31.63
C GLU A 103 -44.51 30.83 32.68
N ASP A 104 -43.74 31.93 32.71
CA ASP A 104 -43.13 32.70 31.61
C ASP A 104 -42.17 33.83 32.13
N LYS A 105 -41.44 34.49 31.20
CA LYS A 105 -40.96 35.90 31.20
C LYS A 105 -39.93 36.47 32.21
N SER A 106 -38.72 36.66 31.67
CA SER A 106 -37.99 37.94 31.46
C SER A 106 -37.77 38.96 32.60
N THR A 107 -36.53 39.46 32.74
CA THR A 107 -36.12 40.82 32.29
C THR A 107 -34.62 41.12 32.54
N GLU A 108 -34.00 41.91 31.64
CA GLU A 108 -32.79 42.70 31.93
C GLU A 108 -33.17 44.05 32.54
N HIS A 109 -32.38 44.60 33.47
CA HIS A 109 -31.48 45.76 33.21
C HIS A 109 -30.84 46.43 34.46
N THR A 110 -29.54 46.71 34.34
CA THR A 110 -28.76 47.89 34.81
C THR A 110 -28.45 48.22 36.30
N LYS A 111 -27.14 48.18 36.58
CA LYS A 111 -26.24 49.23 37.15
C LYS A 111 -26.43 49.79 38.59
N LYS A 112 -25.38 49.59 39.40
CA LYS A 112 -24.58 50.58 40.19
C LYS A 112 -23.45 49.80 40.92
N SER A 113 -22.29 50.32 41.33
CA SER A 113 -21.46 51.48 40.92
C SER A 113 -20.08 51.32 41.59
N LYS A 114 -18.99 51.87 41.03
CA LYS A 114 -17.64 51.84 41.64
C LYS A 114 -17.55 52.64 42.94
N SER A 115 -16.63 52.25 43.81
CA SER A 115 -15.89 53.13 44.73
C SER A 115 -14.48 52.58 44.95
N ASP A 116 -13.46 53.42 44.78
CA ASP A 116 -12.04 53.05 44.89
C ASP A 116 -11.55 52.96 46.35
N ALA A 117 -10.62 52.04 46.61
CA ALA A 117 -9.65 52.11 47.71
C ALA A 117 -8.35 51.38 47.29
N PRO A 118 -7.14 51.82 47.72
CA PRO A 118 -5.88 51.30 47.19
C PRO A 118 -5.57 49.89 47.72
N VAL A 119 -5.07 49.02 46.84
CA VAL A 119 -4.61 47.68 47.23
C VAL A 119 -3.27 47.79 47.95
N ASP A 120 -3.22 47.36 49.21
CA ASP A 120 -2.00 47.32 50.00
C ASP A 120 -1.07 46.20 49.48
N SER A 121 0.01 46.58 48.79
CA SER A 121 0.85 45.63 48.02
C SER A 121 1.56 44.55 48.85
N LYS A 122 1.51 44.64 50.19
CA LYS A 122 2.10 43.65 51.10
C LYS A 122 1.32 42.34 51.20
N LEU A 123 0.01 42.32 50.98
CA LEU A 123 -0.79 41.08 51.14
C LEU A 123 -0.62 40.10 49.96
N ALA A 124 -0.20 40.60 48.80
CA ALA A 124 0.12 39.78 47.63
C ALA A 124 1.47 39.06 47.78
N GLU A 125 2.51 39.75 48.28
CA GLU A 125 3.83 39.16 48.53
C GLU A 125 3.80 38.08 49.62
N LEU A 126 2.99 38.27 50.67
CA LEU A 126 2.83 37.29 51.75
C LEU A 126 2.14 36.00 51.29
N ASN A 127 1.19 36.06 50.36
CA ASN A 127 0.55 34.86 49.78
C ASN A 127 1.42 34.20 48.69
N ALA A 128 2.22 34.96 47.93
CA ALA A 128 3.16 34.42 46.95
C ALA A 128 4.31 33.64 47.59
N ASN A 129 4.74 34.04 48.79
CA ASN A 129 5.72 33.26 49.57
C ASN A 129 5.11 31.97 50.12
N ASN A 130 3.86 31.97 50.59
CA ASN A 130 3.20 30.76 51.08
C ASN A 130 3.05 29.71 49.96
N SER A 131 2.70 30.11 48.73
CA SER A 131 2.59 29.16 47.60
C SER A 131 3.96 28.60 47.17
N ARG A 132 5.01 29.43 47.10
CA ARG A 132 6.39 28.98 46.81
C ARG A 132 6.95 28.08 47.91
N GLU A 133 6.73 28.42 49.18
CA GLU A 133 7.21 27.64 50.32
C GLU A 133 6.42 26.32 50.49
N ALA A 134 5.11 26.33 50.22
CA ALA A 134 4.29 25.11 50.15
C ALA A 134 4.73 24.20 48.99
N HIS A 135 4.98 24.75 47.80
CA HIS A 135 5.50 23.97 46.67
C HIS A 135 6.92 23.44 46.93
N ALA A 136 7.78 24.22 47.60
CA ALA A 136 9.10 23.77 48.03
C ALA A 136 9.02 22.65 49.09
N LYS A 137 8.13 22.78 50.07
CA LYS A 137 7.85 21.73 51.08
C LYS A 137 7.26 20.47 50.43
N GLN A 138 6.32 20.61 49.49
CA GLN A 138 5.74 19.49 48.73
C GLN A 138 6.79 18.81 47.85
N LYS A 139 7.69 19.57 47.19
CA LYS A 139 8.82 19.06 46.41
C LYS A 139 9.86 18.36 47.30
N ALA A 140 10.11 18.87 48.51
CA ALA A 140 10.96 18.22 49.51
C ALA A 140 10.35 16.92 50.03
N LEU A 141 9.07 16.92 50.43
CA LEU A 141 8.33 15.72 50.84
C LEU A 141 8.23 14.68 49.71
N ALA A 142 8.06 15.12 48.46
CA ALA A 142 8.10 14.23 47.30
C ALA A 142 9.50 13.67 47.04
N LYS A 143 10.58 14.42 47.32
CA LYS A 143 11.97 13.95 47.24
C LYS A 143 12.28 12.95 48.35
N GLU A 144 11.84 13.21 49.58
CA GLU A 144 11.96 12.32 50.74
C GLU A 144 11.19 11.01 50.52
N ARG A 145 9.93 11.09 50.06
CA ARG A 145 9.13 9.92 49.63
C ARG A 145 9.71 9.17 48.44
N LYS A 146 10.52 9.82 47.58
CA LYS A 146 11.25 9.16 46.49
C LYS A 146 12.52 8.46 47.01
N ALA A 147 13.25 9.08 47.95
CA ALA A 147 14.44 8.51 48.58
C ALA A 147 14.12 7.33 49.50
N ALA A 148 12.96 7.35 50.16
CA ALA A 148 12.48 6.25 51.03
C ALA A 148 11.99 5.01 50.26
N LYS A 149 12.01 4.99 48.91
CA LYS A 149 11.62 3.81 48.11
C LYS A 149 12.78 2.81 48.01
N PRO A 150 12.49 1.49 48.00
CA PRO A 150 13.52 0.49 47.75
C PRO A 150 14.19 0.73 46.38
N ASN A 151 15.52 0.64 46.37
CA ASN A 151 16.40 0.86 45.22
C ASN A 151 16.42 2.29 44.64
N ALA A 152 16.02 3.31 45.43
CA ALA A 152 16.02 4.72 45.00
C ALA A 152 17.39 5.22 44.49
N ASP A 153 18.48 5.01 45.25
CA ASP A 153 19.84 5.44 44.87
C ASP A 153 20.35 4.79 43.57
N VAL A 154 19.89 3.56 43.32
CA VAL A 154 20.23 2.77 42.14
C VAL A 154 19.50 3.34 40.92
N ILE A 155 18.21 3.67 41.08
CA ILE A 155 17.40 4.31 40.05
C ILE A 155 17.91 5.73 39.73
N GLU A 156 18.28 6.53 40.73
CA GLU A 156 18.81 7.88 40.50
C GLU A 156 20.15 7.86 39.73
N ARG A 157 21.07 6.96 40.10
CA ARG A 157 22.30 6.74 39.32
C ARG A 157 22.01 6.33 37.88
N SER A 158 21.12 5.36 37.69
CA SER A 158 20.74 4.88 36.35
C SER A 158 20.09 5.96 35.48
N LYS A 159 19.32 6.88 36.07
CA LYS A 159 18.77 8.05 35.38
C LYS A 159 19.85 9.03 34.92
N LYS A 160 20.87 9.28 35.75
CA LYS A 160 22.01 10.14 35.37
C LYS A 160 22.82 9.54 34.22
N LEU A 161 22.96 8.20 34.18
CA LEU A 161 23.55 7.50 33.03
C LEU A 161 22.64 7.57 31.79
N TRP A 162 21.33 7.40 31.97
CA TRP A 162 20.34 7.47 30.89
C TRP A 162 20.32 8.84 30.19
N GLU A 163 20.28 9.95 30.94
CA GLU A 163 20.25 11.30 30.33
C GLU A 163 21.54 11.59 29.54
N LYS A 164 22.70 11.14 30.02
CA LYS A 164 23.93 11.15 29.22
C LYS A 164 23.75 10.32 27.95
N LEU A 165 23.40 9.04 28.08
CA LEU A 165 23.28 8.08 26.96
C LEU A 165 22.23 8.46 25.90
N ARG A 166 21.25 9.31 26.26
CA ARG A 166 20.24 9.89 25.38
C ARG A 166 20.81 10.99 24.47
N LEU A 167 21.77 11.78 24.95
CA LEU A 167 22.38 12.90 24.23
C LEU A 167 23.42 12.41 23.19
N LYS A 168 22.91 11.89 22.05
CA LYS A 168 23.71 11.26 20.98
C LYS A 168 24.89 12.08 20.46
N SER A 169 24.79 13.41 20.50
CA SER A 169 25.70 14.39 19.88
C SER A 169 26.92 14.76 20.72
N HIS A 170 26.98 14.38 22.00
CA HIS A 170 28.00 14.89 22.94
C HIS A 170 28.88 13.82 23.59
N ILE A 171 28.75 12.55 23.20
CA ILE A 171 29.45 11.42 23.83
C ILE A 171 30.28 10.64 22.81
N GLN A 172 31.58 10.50 23.10
CA GLN A 172 32.52 9.74 22.28
C GLN A 172 32.20 8.23 22.29
N LYS A 173 32.64 7.49 21.27
CA LYS A 173 32.29 6.06 21.13
C LYS A 173 32.74 5.21 22.32
N ASP A 174 33.91 5.50 22.90
CA ASP A 174 34.46 4.71 23.99
C ASP A 174 33.90 5.12 25.36
N GLU A 175 33.70 6.43 25.59
CA GLU A 175 32.92 6.93 26.74
C GLU A 175 31.52 6.32 26.79
N ARG A 176 30.86 6.18 25.62
CA ARG A 176 29.56 5.50 25.53
C ARG A 176 29.62 4.03 25.95
N LYS A 177 30.70 3.30 25.64
CA LYS A 177 30.86 1.89 26.04
C LYS A 177 30.95 1.79 27.56
N GLU A 178 31.75 2.64 28.20
CA GLU A 178 31.87 2.64 29.67
C GLU A 178 30.54 3.03 30.35
N LEU A 179 29.84 4.06 29.86
CA LEU A 179 28.51 4.44 30.37
C LEU A 179 27.46 3.33 30.19
N VAL A 180 27.51 2.59 29.08
CA VAL A 180 26.64 1.41 28.85
C VAL A 180 27.04 0.26 29.77
N LYS A 181 28.33 0.02 29.98
CA LYS A 181 28.84 -1.02 30.88
C LYS A 181 28.44 -0.75 32.34
N GLU A 182 28.66 0.46 32.85
CA GLU A 182 28.22 0.90 34.18
C GLU A 182 26.69 0.75 34.32
N LEU A 183 25.93 1.08 33.27
CA LEU A 183 24.48 0.88 33.26
C LEU A 183 24.10 -0.61 33.36
N PHE A 184 24.81 -1.50 32.66
CA PHE A 184 24.57 -2.95 32.74
C PHE A 184 24.91 -3.53 34.11
N GLU A 185 26.04 -3.14 34.71
CA GLU A 185 26.43 -3.50 36.09
C GLU A 185 25.37 -3.06 37.13
N ILE A 186 24.58 -2.03 36.82
CA ILE A 186 23.49 -1.55 37.67
C ILE A 186 22.17 -2.32 37.44
N ILE A 187 21.78 -2.60 36.20
CA ILE A 187 20.45 -3.19 35.91
C ILE A 187 20.41 -4.72 35.92
N GLU A 188 21.54 -5.40 35.75
CA GLU A 188 21.62 -6.86 35.75
C GLU A 188 21.22 -7.46 37.11
N GLY A 189 20.43 -8.53 37.07
CA GLY A 189 19.76 -9.14 38.22
C GLY A 189 18.62 -8.30 38.82
N ARG A 190 18.29 -7.14 38.23
CA ARG A 190 17.33 -6.16 38.75
C ARG A 190 16.37 -5.63 37.69
N VAL A 191 16.32 -6.18 36.48
CA VAL A 191 15.53 -5.59 35.37
C VAL A 191 14.05 -5.42 35.74
N LYS A 192 13.45 -6.40 36.45
CA LYS A 192 12.06 -6.34 36.93
C LYS A 192 11.77 -5.10 37.81
N ASP A 193 12.73 -4.67 38.63
CA ASP A 193 12.57 -3.51 39.54
C ASP A 193 12.45 -2.16 38.80
N PHE A 194 12.87 -2.11 37.54
CA PHE A 194 12.96 -0.88 36.74
C PHE A 194 11.83 -0.76 35.72
N VAL A 195 11.33 -1.87 35.18
CA VAL A 195 10.39 -1.85 34.03
C VAL A 195 8.96 -1.45 34.41
N PHE A 196 8.54 -1.74 35.64
CA PHE A 196 7.19 -1.39 36.14
C PHE A 196 7.11 -0.02 36.81
N LYS A 197 8.24 0.71 36.90
CA LYS A 197 8.29 2.08 37.44
C LYS A 197 8.33 3.07 36.28
N HIS A 198 7.32 3.93 36.20
CA HIS A 198 7.16 4.95 35.14
C HIS A 198 8.43 5.79 34.90
N ASP A 199 9.15 6.11 35.97
CA ASP A 199 10.32 6.98 35.94
C ASP A 199 11.63 6.25 35.64
N SER A 200 11.64 4.92 35.54
CA SER A 200 12.85 4.14 35.18
C SER A 200 12.72 3.21 33.98
N VAL A 201 11.52 2.95 33.44
CA VAL A 201 11.35 2.09 32.25
C VAL A 201 12.14 2.58 31.03
N ARG A 202 12.27 3.91 30.84
CA ARG A 202 13.08 4.54 29.77
C ARG A 202 14.57 4.18 29.85
N VAL A 203 15.07 3.88 31.05
CA VAL A 203 16.45 3.43 31.28
C VAL A 203 16.69 2.07 30.63
N ILE A 204 15.84 1.07 30.92
CA ILE A 204 15.96 -0.28 30.34
C ILE A 204 15.73 -0.24 28.82
N GLN A 205 14.77 0.56 28.35
CA GLN A 205 14.58 0.81 26.91
C GLN A 205 15.81 1.42 26.21
N THR A 206 16.71 2.06 26.95
CA THR A 206 17.97 2.64 26.43
C THR A 206 19.12 1.65 26.55
N ALA A 207 19.17 0.84 27.62
CA ALA A 207 20.06 -0.31 27.71
C ALA A 207 19.85 -1.27 26.52
N ILE A 208 18.60 -1.59 26.18
CA ILE A 208 18.27 -2.43 25.01
C ILE A 208 18.73 -1.76 23.69
N LYS A 209 18.66 -0.43 23.55
CA LYS A 209 19.11 0.30 22.34
C LYS A 209 20.62 0.13 22.08
N TYR A 210 21.43 0.05 23.14
CA TYR A 210 22.89 -0.11 23.04
C TYR A 210 23.40 -1.54 23.33
N SER A 211 22.51 -2.47 23.67
CA SER A 211 22.82 -3.85 24.00
C SER A 211 23.37 -4.69 22.83
N THR A 212 24.26 -5.60 23.16
CA THR A 212 24.56 -6.80 22.36
C THR A 212 23.38 -7.78 22.38
N MET A 213 23.36 -8.77 21.48
CA MET A 213 22.25 -9.74 21.47
C MET A 213 22.20 -10.58 22.75
N GLU A 214 23.35 -10.95 23.32
CA GLU A 214 23.36 -11.72 24.58
C GLU A 214 22.85 -10.90 25.75
N GLN A 215 23.12 -9.59 25.78
CA GLN A 215 22.51 -8.67 26.75
C GLN A 215 20.98 -8.53 26.52
N LYS A 216 20.48 -8.53 25.28
CA LYS A 216 19.02 -8.59 25.03
C LYS A 216 18.42 -9.90 25.56
N ARG A 217 19.09 -11.03 25.39
CA ARG A 217 18.64 -12.34 25.92
C ARG A 217 18.67 -12.38 27.44
N MET A 218 19.71 -11.86 28.09
CA MET A 218 19.76 -11.70 29.56
C MET A 218 18.55 -10.91 30.05
N ILE A 219 18.29 -9.73 29.46
CA ILE A 219 17.11 -8.90 29.79
C ILE A 219 15.81 -9.69 29.56
N ALA A 220 15.68 -10.42 28.46
CA ALA A 220 14.48 -11.22 28.18
C ALA A 220 14.28 -12.40 29.16
N ARG A 221 15.37 -13.07 29.56
CA ARG A 221 15.35 -14.16 30.56
C ARG A 221 14.95 -13.63 31.94
N GLU A 222 15.47 -12.47 32.34
CA GLU A 222 15.06 -11.79 33.59
C GLU A 222 13.59 -11.37 33.57
N LEU A 223 13.06 -10.97 32.41
CA LEU A 223 11.66 -10.54 32.25
C LEU A 223 10.67 -11.70 32.08
N LYS A 224 11.14 -12.95 32.10
CA LYS A 224 10.27 -14.12 32.03
C LYS A 224 9.25 -14.13 33.19
N GLY A 225 8.01 -14.42 32.84
CA GLY A 225 6.80 -14.34 33.67
C GLY A 225 6.06 -13.00 33.58
N GLU A 226 6.67 -11.96 33.00
CA GLU A 226 6.16 -10.59 33.02
C GLU A 226 5.67 -10.07 31.67
N PHE A 227 5.88 -10.77 30.55
CA PHE A 227 5.66 -10.20 29.21
C PHE A 227 4.20 -9.82 28.96
N ARG A 228 3.24 -10.56 29.55
CA ARG A 228 1.82 -10.18 29.55
C ARG A 228 1.59 -8.83 30.24
N THR A 229 2.10 -8.67 31.45
CA THR A 229 1.97 -7.43 32.26
C THR A 229 2.68 -6.25 31.58
N LEU A 230 3.84 -6.51 30.96
CA LEU A 230 4.58 -5.50 30.19
C LEU A 230 3.79 -5.03 28.96
N ALA A 231 3.08 -5.91 28.26
CA ALA A 231 2.25 -5.57 27.10
C ALA A 231 1.01 -4.73 27.48
N GLU A 232 0.41 -4.99 28.64
CA GLU A 232 -0.73 -4.25 29.17
C GLU A 232 -0.35 -2.82 29.65
N GLY A 233 0.91 -2.58 30.01
CA GLY A 233 1.36 -1.27 30.52
C GLY A 233 1.73 -0.24 29.44
N LYS A 234 1.09 0.94 29.51
CA LYS A 234 1.24 2.11 28.60
C LYS A 234 2.68 2.46 28.19
N TYR A 235 3.64 2.35 29.12
CA TYR A 235 5.06 2.67 28.86
C TYR A 235 5.97 1.43 28.74
N SER A 236 5.59 0.31 29.36
CA SER A 236 6.34 -0.94 29.31
C SER A 236 6.19 -1.67 27.98
N LYS A 237 5.07 -1.47 27.26
CA LYS A 237 4.79 -2.11 25.97
C LYS A 237 5.91 -1.92 24.94
N PHE A 238 6.51 -0.73 24.89
CA PHE A 238 7.63 -0.39 24.00
C PHE A 238 8.92 -1.16 24.29
N LEU A 239 9.04 -1.77 25.48
CA LEU A 239 10.16 -2.64 25.82
C LEU A 239 10.11 -3.94 25.01
N ILE A 240 8.92 -4.51 24.85
CA ILE A 240 8.68 -5.73 24.07
C ILE A 240 9.05 -5.49 22.61
N ALA A 241 8.54 -4.39 22.02
CA ALA A 241 8.89 -3.98 20.66
C ALA A 241 10.41 -3.89 20.43
N LYS A 242 11.15 -3.28 21.36
CA LYS A 242 12.62 -3.17 21.31
C LYS A 242 13.36 -4.50 21.53
N LEU A 243 12.77 -5.46 22.23
CA LEU A 243 13.34 -6.81 22.36
C LEU A 243 13.21 -7.58 21.05
N VAL A 244 12.03 -7.58 20.42
CA VAL A 244 11.74 -8.34 19.18
C VAL A 244 12.30 -7.72 17.90
N GLU A 245 12.61 -6.42 17.90
CA GLU A 245 13.17 -5.64 16.77
C GLU A 245 14.27 -6.36 15.95
N LYS A 246 15.15 -7.12 16.62
CA LYS A 246 16.28 -7.82 15.96
C LYS A 246 16.01 -9.29 15.63
N GLY A 247 14.76 -9.77 15.80
CA GLY A 247 14.32 -11.09 15.34
C GLY A 247 14.97 -12.29 16.02
N ASP A 248 15.42 -12.17 17.27
CA ASP A 248 16.05 -13.29 18.00
C ASP A 248 15.02 -14.38 18.36
N PRO A 249 15.23 -15.66 17.97
CA PRO A 249 14.27 -16.73 18.22
C PRO A 249 14.01 -17.00 19.71
N GLU A 250 15.03 -16.96 20.57
CA GLU A 250 14.87 -17.23 22.00
C GLU A 250 13.99 -16.16 22.65
N ILE A 251 14.28 -14.88 22.35
CA ILE A 251 13.50 -13.74 22.85
C ILE A 251 12.04 -13.81 22.36
N ARG A 252 11.84 -14.07 21.06
CA ARG A 252 10.49 -14.26 20.48
C ARG A 252 9.72 -15.36 21.20
N ASP A 253 10.36 -16.52 21.39
CA ASP A 253 9.68 -17.70 21.92
C ASP A 253 9.32 -17.52 23.40
N LEU A 254 10.19 -16.86 24.20
CA LEU A 254 9.88 -16.46 25.57
C LEU A 254 8.64 -15.54 25.64
N ILE A 255 8.54 -14.54 24.77
CA ILE A 255 7.43 -13.59 24.75
C ILE A 255 6.12 -14.25 24.30
N ILE A 256 6.13 -14.97 23.17
CA ILE A 256 4.93 -15.58 22.60
C ILE A 256 4.37 -16.69 23.51
N GLN A 257 5.23 -17.48 24.17
CA GLN A 257 4.78 -18.51 25.12
C GLN A 257 3.98 -17.95 26.29
N GLU A 258 4.23 -16.70 26.69
CA GLU A 258 3.48 -16.03 27.77
C GLU A 258 2.16 -15.41 27.30
N PHE A 259 1.95 -15.24 26.00
CA PHE A 259 0.69 -14.77 25.43
C PHE A 259 -0.35 -15.90 25.29
N TYR A 260 0.10 -17.15 25.18
CA TYR A 260 -0.79 -18.31 25.12
C TYR A 260 -1.66 -18.44 26.38
N GLY A 261 -2.96 -18.70 26.15
CA GLY A 261 -4.03 -18.68 27.15
C GLY A 261 -4.53 -17.28 27.53
N TYR A 262 -4.03 -16.21 26.89
CA TYR A 262 -4.46 -14.84 27.12
C TYR A 262 -4.77 -14.04 25.84
N VAL A 263 -4.76 -14.65 24.64
CA VAL A 263 -4.98 -13.97 23.35
C VAL A 263 -6.27 -13.17 23.36
N LYS A 264 -7.39 -13.76 23.82
CA LYS A 264 -8.69 -13.08 23.94
C LYS A 264 -8.62 -11.81 24.80
N ARG A 265 -7.87 -11.86 25.91
CA ARG A 265 -7.69 -10.75 26.85
C ARG A 265 -6.81 -9.67 26.23
N LEU A 266 -5.67 -10.07 25.66
CA LEU A 266 -4.68 -9.18 25.06
C LEU A 266 -5.26 -8.41 23.87
N ILE A 267 -5.95 -9.07 22.92
CA ILE A 267 -6.54 -8.41 21.74
C ILE A 267 -7.68 -7.45 22.09
N ASN A 268 -8.29 -7.59 23.27
CA ASN A 268 -9.35 -6.70 23.75
C ASN A 268 -8.82 -5.53 24.60
N HIS A 269 -7.55 -5.54 24.99
CA HIS A 269 -6.94 -4.55 25.88
C HIS A 269 -6.38 -3.37 25.08
N PRO A 270 -6.64 -2.09 25.45
CA PRO A 270 -6.24 -0.91 24.66
C PRO A 270 -4.75 -0.88 24.28
N GLU A 271 -3.87 -1.18 25.24
CA GLU A 271 -2.41 -1.18 25.01
C GLU A 271 -1.88 -2.50 24.40
N ALA A 272 -2.24 -3.64 24.97
CA ALA A 272 -1.66 -4.93 24.60
C ALA A 272 -2.13 -5.46 23.24
N ALA A 273 -3.28 -5.03 22.72
CA ALA A 273 -3.78 -5.48 21.44
C ALA A 273 -2.84 -5.11 20.28
N TRP A 274 -2.27 -3.90 20.32
CA TRP A 274 -1.24 -3.47 19.36
C TRP A 274 0.01 -4.34 19.42
N ILE A 275 0.52 -4.61 20.63
CA ILE A 275 1.69 -5.48 20.82
C ILE A 275 1.44 -6.91 20.34
N LEU A 276 0.23 -7.43 20.57
CA LEU A 276 -0.17 -8.74 20.10
C LEU A 276 -0.23 -8.78 18.56
N ASP A 277 -0.86 -7.80 17.90
CA ASP A 277 -0.92 -7.76 16.43
C ASP A 277 0.44 -7.47 15.79
N ASP A 278 1.31 -6.66 16.41
CA ASP A 278 2.69 -6.46 15.94
C ASP A 278 3.51 -7.75 15.99
N ILE A 279 3.46 -8.45 17.13
CA ILE A 279 4.13 -9.73 17.30
C ILE A 279 3.55 -10.76 16.35
N TYR A 280 2.22 -10.82 16.21
CA TYR A 280 1.55 -11.66 15.24
C TYR A 280 2.07 -11.34 13.83
N ARG A 281 1.87 -10.12 13.33
CA ARG A 281 2.25 -9.68 11.98
C ARG A 281 3.71 -9.97 11.65
N ALA A 282 4.63 -9.44 12.44
CA ALA A 282 6.02 -9.23 12.05
C ALA A 282 7.04 -10.21 12.68
N VAL A 283 6.69 -10.87 13.79
CA VAL A 283 7.67 -11.63 14.60
C VAL A 283 7.35 -13.12 14.68
N ALA A 284 6.07 -13.47 14.79
CA ALA A 284 5.61 -14.84 14.97
C ALA A 284 5.87 -15.72 13.74
N THR A 285 6.38 -16.93 13.98
CA THR A 285 6.47 -17.98 12.95
C THR A 285 5.08 -18.41 12.46
N PRO A 286 4.96 -19.09 11.30
CA PRO A 286 3.67 -19.62 10.83
C PRO A 286 2.95 -20.51 11.86
N GLU A 287 3.68 -21.36 12.58
CA GLU A 287 3.14 -22.21 13.66
C GLU A 287 2.66 -21.39 14.86
N GLN A 288 3.42 -20.36 15.25
CA GLN A 288 3.01 -19.46 16.33
C GLN A 288 1.79 -18.63 15.95
N LYS A 289 1.72 -18.12 14.72
CA LYS A 289 0.53 -17.47 14.15
C LYS A 289 -0.67 -18.41 14.22
N ALA A 290 -0.52 -19.64 13.76
CA ALA A 290 -1.59 -20.63 13.80
C ALA A 290 -2.12 -20.85 15.23
N ARG A 291 -1.23 -21.05 16.21
CA ARG A 291 -1.63 -21.22 17.62
C ARG A 291 -2.33 -19.99 18.21
N LEU A 292 -1.80 -18.79 17.97
CA LEU A 292 -2.43 -17.54 18.41
C LEU A 292 -3.82 -17.36 17.78
N LEU A 293 -3.95 -17.61 16.47
CA LEU A 293 -5.21 -17.46 15.73
C LEU A 293 -6.26 -18.48 16.19
N ARG A 294 -5.86 -19.74 16.39
CA ARG A 294 -6.73 -20.82 16.92
C ARG A 294 -7.29 -20.47 18.30
N GLU A 295 -6.47 -19.90 19.19
CA GLU A 295 -6.91 -19.43 20.51
C GLU A 295 -8.00 -18.34 20.41
N TRP A 296 -8.00 -17.55 19.33
CA TRP A 296 -8.98 -16.50 19.13
C TRP A 296 -10.35 -17.00 18.63
N TYR A 297 -10.47 -18.27 18.23
CA TYR A 297 -11.75 -18.88 17.78
C TYR A 297 -12.67 -19.32 18.92
N GLY A 298 -12.15 -19.53 20.14
CA GLY A 298 -12.95 -20.08 21.24
C GLY A 298 -12.16 -20.28 22.52
N ALA A 299 -12.84 -20.20 23.66
CA ALA A 299 -12.22 -20.36 24.98
C ALA A 299 -11.72 -21.79 25.24
N GLU A 300 -12.27 -22.78 24.54
CA GLU A 300 -11.82 -24.17 24.52
C GLU A 300 -10.37 -24.33 24.02
N PHE A 301 -9.89 -23.40 23.19
CA PHE A 301 -8.52 -23.40 22.68
C PHE A 301 -7.53 -22.63 23.60
N SER A 302 -8.02 -21.95 24.64
CA SER A 302 -7.21 -21.14 25.57
C SER A 302 -6.76 -21.89 26.83
N ILE A 303 -7.13 -23.17 27.00
CA ILE A 303 -6.93 -23.89 28.27
C ILE A 303 -5.49 -24.40 28.40
N LYS A 304 -4.69 -23.75 29.25
CA LYS A 304 -3.33 -24.20 29.60
C LYS A 304 -3.35 -25.61 30.20
N GLY A 305 -2.56 -26.51 29.60
CA GLY A 305 -2.30 -27.85 30.14
C GLY A 305 -3.19 -28.96 29.57
N LEU A 306 -4.17 -28.65 28.72
CA LEU A 306 -4.70 -29.63 27.77
C LEU A 306 -3.88 -29.56 26.48
N GLU A 307 -3.38 -30.71 26.02
CA GLU A 307 -3.14 -30.89 24.59
C GLU A 307 -4.49 -30.66 23.88
N ALA A 308 -4.50 -29.77 22.90
CA ALA A 308 -5.72 -29.44 22.19
C ALA A 308 -6.21 -30.68 21.43
N GLN A 309 -7.30 -31.30 21.88
CA GLN A 309 -7.88 -32.46 21.21
C GLN A 309 -8.31 -32.07 19.78
N GLY A 310 -7.59 -32.59 18.79
CA GLY A 310 -7.75 -32.27 17.36
C GLY A 310 -6.42 -31.93 16.69
N THR A 311 -6.44 -31.49 15.43
CA THR A 311 -5.22 -31.08 14.73
C THR A 311 -4.66 -29.75 15.25
N ASP A 312 -3.35 -29.53 15.10
CA ASP A 312 -2.67 -28.26 15.38
C ASP A 312 -2.93 -27.16 14.31
N SER A 313 -3.96 -27.35 13.46
CA SER A 313 -4.34 -26.41 12.41
C SER A 313 -5.03 -25.15 12.95
N ALA A 314 -4.82 -24.04 12.26
CA ALA A 314 -5.62 -22.81 12.42
C ALA A 314 -6.64 -22.61 11.30
N GLU A 315 -6.75 -23.55 10.37
CA GLU A 315 -7.80 -23.51 9.36
C GLU A 315 -9.13 -23.90 10.00
N LEU A 316 -10.06 -22.95 10.05
CA LEU A 316 -11.35 -23.12 10.72
C LEU A 316 -12.18 -24.22 10.05
N SER A 317 -12.02 -24.43 8.74
CA SER A 317 -12.63 -25.54 8.00
C SER A 317 -12.24 -26.92 8.55
N VAL A 318 -10.96 -27.10 8.91
CA VAL A 318 -10.43 -28.36 9.47
C VAL A 318 -10.95 -28.56 10.90
N ILE A 319 -10.87 -27.53 11.73
CA ILE A 319 -11.38 -27.55 13.12
C ILE A 319 -12.88 -27.91 13.15
N LEU A 320 -13.67 -27.33 12.25
CA LEU A 320 -15.11 -27.59 12.16
C LEU A 320 -15.47 -28.95 11.55
N ALA A 321 -14.57 -29.56 10.76
CA ALA A 321 -14.74 -30.93 10.27
C ALA A 321 -14.47 -31.97 11.37
N GLU A 322 -13.56 -31.67 12.31
CA GLU A 322 -13.24 -32.53 13.46
C GLU A 322 -14.26 -32.44 14.61
N SER A 323 -14.93 -31.30 14.78
CA SER A 323 -15.99 -31.12 15.78
C SER A 323 -17.21 -30.38 15.21
N PRO A 324 -18.00 -31.00 14.31
CA PRO A 324 -19.16 -30.37 13.68
C PRO A 324 -20.20 -29.85 14.68
N GLU A 325 -20.35 -30.51 15.84
CA GLU A 325 -21.24 -30.11 16.93
C GLU A 325 -20.85 -28.76 17.57
N LYS A 326 -19.57 -28.36 17.48
CA LYS A 326 -19.06 -27.08 17.98
C LYS A 326 -19.15 -25.94 16.95
N ARG A 327 -19.61 -26.21 15.72
CA ARG A 327 -19.72 -25.18 14.67
C ARG A 327 -20.51 -23.95 15.10
N LYS A 328 -21.70 -24.14 15.68
CA LYS A 328 -22.55 -23.02 16.11
C LYS A 328 -21.91 -22.15 17.20
N PRO A 329 -21.40 -22.69 18.33
CA PRO A 329 -20.76 -21.87 19.36
C PRO A 329 -19.46 -21.20 18.87
N ILE A 330 -18.60 -21.90 18.11
CA ILE A 330 -17.35 -21.32 17.58
C ILE A 330 -17.65 -20.14 16.64
N MET A 331 -18.56 -20.31 15.69
CA MET A 331 -18.92 -19.25 14.75
C MET A 331 -19.53 -18.05 15.46
N GLY A 332 -20.51 -18.26 16.35
CA GLY A 332 -21.13 -17.16 17.10
C GLY A 332 -20.14 -16.44 18.03
N TYR A 333 -19.16 -17.15 18.59
CA TYR A 333 -18.09 -16.53 19.38
C TYR A 333 -17.18 -15.66 18.50
N LEU A 334 -16.76 -16.17 17.35
CA LEU A 334 -15.87 -15.46 16.44
C LEU A 334 -16.54 -14.22 15.83
N GLU A 335 -17.81 -14.31 15.45
CA GLU A 335 -18.62 -13.19 14.98
C GLU A 335 -18.69 -12.05 16.02
N ASN A 336 -18.98 -12.38 17.28
CA ASN A 336 -18.98 -11.39 18.37
C ASN A 336 -17.61 -10.74 18.58
N GLN A 337 -16.51 -11.49 18.44
CA GLN A 337 -15.16 -10.96 18.58
C GLN A 337 -14.74 -10.07 17.40
N ILE A 338 -15.11 -10.43 16.17
CA ILE A 338 -14.93 -9.60 14.96
C ILE A 338 -15.70 -8.28 15.13
N ASN A 339 -17.00 -8.36 15.45
CA ASN A 339 -17.84 -7.18 15.64
C ASN A 339 -17.34 -6.27 16.77
N SER A 340 -16.82 -6.83 17.87
CA SER A 340 -16.24 -6.03 18.96
C SER A 340 -15.00 -5.24 18.55
N LEU A 341 -14.10 -5.81 17.73
CA LEU A 341 -12.92 -5.09 17.25
C LEU A 341 -13.29 -4.02 16.21
N ILE A 342 -14.27 -4.29 15.34
CA ILE A 342 -14.79 -3.30 14.39
C ILE A 342 -15.42 -2.11 15.13
N GLN A 343 -16.29 -2.37 16.12
CA GLN A 343 -16.90 -1.31 16.96
C GLN A 343 -15.87 -0.48 17.73
N LYS A 344 -14.75 -1.09 18.16
CA LYS A 344 -13.63 -0.39 18.80
C LYS A 344 -12.73 0.37 17.80
N LYS A 345 -13.05 0.37 16.50
CA LYS A 345 -12.24 0.92 15.40
C LYS A 345 -10.83 0.33 15.31
N LEU A 346 -10.63 -0.89 15.83
CA LEU A 346 -9.36 -1.63 15.77
C LEU A 346 -9.24 -2.42 14.46
N THR A 347 -9.64 -1.78 13.36
CA THR A 347 -9.84 -2.38 12.04
C THR A 347 -8.54 -2.53 11.23
N GLY A 348 -7.40 -2.13 11.79
CA GLY A 348 -6.07 -2.29 11.17
C GLY A 348 -5.34 -3.58 11.56
N PHE A 349 -5.90 -4.37 12.49
CA PHE A 349 -5.22 -5.57 13.00
C PHE A 349 -5.21 -6.71 11.97
N THR A 350 -4.01 -7.18 11.64
CA THR A 350 -3.83 -8.32 10.73
C THR A 350 -4.43 -9.62 11.27
N MET A 351 -4.40 -9.81 12.60
CA MET A 351 -5.03 -10.96 13.25
C MET A 351 -6.56 -10.96 13.07
N LEU A 352 -7.19 -9.78 13.11
CA LEU A 352 -8.61 -9.60 12.78
C LEU A 352 -8.89 -10.04 11.33
N HIS A 353 -8.08 -9.57 10.37
CA HIS A 353 -8.26 -9.90 8.95
C HIS A 353 -8.10 -11.41 8.67
N ASP A 354 -7.17 -12.07 9.35
CA ASP A 354 -6.94 -13.50 9.22
C ASP A 354 -8.17 -14.32 9.67
N ALA A 355 -8.78 -14.00 10.83
CA ALA A 355 -9.99 -14.73 11.23
C ALA A 355 -11.25 -14.28 10.49
N MET A 356 -11.35 -13.02 10.03
CA MET A 356 -12.44 -12.62 9.14
C MET A 356 -12.43 -13.42 7.85
N LEU A 357 -11.25 -13.69 7.27
CA LEU A 357 -11.12 -14.61 6.14
C LEU A 357 -11.52 -16.03 6.51
N GLN A 358 -11.07 -16.55 7.66
CA GLN A 358 -11.38 -17.92 8.10
C GLN A 358 -12.88 -18.12 8.40
N TYR A 359 -13.53 -17.14 9.03
CA TYR A 359 -14.99 -17.08 9.22
C TYR A 359 -15.70 -17.12 7.86
N PHE A 360 -15.31 -16.25 6.93
CA PHE A 360 -15.93 -16.18 5.61
C PHE A 360 -15.74 -17.47 4.79
N LEU A 361 -14.56 -18.10 4.84
CA LEU A 361 -14.27 -19.33 4.09
C LEU A 361 -15.07 -20.54 4.57
N VAL A 362 -15.56 -20.56 5.81
CA VAL A 362 -16.42 -21.64 6.31
C VAL A 362 -17.91 -21.32 6.22
N CYS A 363 -18.30 -20.09 5.89
CA CYS A 363 -19.68 -19.73 5.56
C CYS A 363 -20.06 -20.32 4.19
N GLU A 364 -21.17 -21.04 4.12
CA GLU A 364 -21.65 -21.62 2.87
C GLU A 364 -22.22 -20.51 1.95
N PRO A 365 -21.77 -20.39 0.69
CA PRO A 365 -22.23 -19.33 -0.20
C PRO A 365 -23.76 -19.30 -0.39
N GLY A 366 -24.35 -18.13 -0.20
CA GLY A 366 -25.80 -17.91 -0.34
C GLY A 366 -26.62 -18.21 0.91
N THR A 367 -26.03 -18.73 1.99
CA THR A 367 -26.70 -18.82 3.30
C THR A 367 -26.90 -17.45 3.94
N GLU A 368 -27.86 -17.34 4.87
CA GLU A 368 -28.11 -16.12 5.64
C GLU A 368 -26.82 -15.62 6.30
N GLN A 369 -26.08 -16.49 7.00
CA GLN A 369 -24.79 -16.14 7.64
C GLN A 369 -23.75 -15.53 6.66
N ALA A 370 -23.64 -16.06 5.44
CA ALA A 370 -22.74 -15.51 4.43
C ALA A 370 -23.21 -14.13 3.91
N ASN A 371 -24.52 -13.97 3.73
CA ASN A 371 -25.12 -12.72 3.27
C ASN A 371 -25.03 -11.64 4.36
N ASP A 372 -25.29 -11.99 5.61
CA ASP A 372 -25.21 -11.11 6.77
C ASP A 372 -23.78 -10.62 6.96
N PHE A 373 -22.77 -11.50 6.89
CA PHE A 373 -21.37 -11.08 6.95
C PHE A 373 -20.99 -10.12 5.81
N LEU A 374 -21.48 -10.37 4.59
CA LEU A 374 -21.29 -9.42 3.48
C LEU A 374 -22.01 -8.09 3.71
N GLU A 375 -23.18 -8.06 4.36
CA GLU A 375 -23.87 -6.81 4.74
C GLU A 375 -23.07 -6.04 5.79
N HIS A 376 -22.53 -6.71 6.82
CA HIS A 376 -21.66 -6.09 7.82
C HIS A 376 -20.38 -5.47 7.22
N LEU A 377 -19.87 -5.97 6.10
CA LEU A 377 -18.75 -5.36 5.38
C LEU A 377 -19.14 -4.12 4.55
N LYS A 378 -20.42 -3.90 4.24
CA LYS A 378 -20.81 -2.79 3.35
C LYS A 378 -20.66 -1.45 4.07
N PRO A 379 -20.13 -0.41 3.38
CA PRO A 379 -20.26 0.96 3.86
C PRO A 379 -21.73 1.37 3.87
N ASP A 380 -22.16 2.09 4.90
CA ASP A 380 -23.52 2.61 4.97
C ASP A 380 -23.84 3.45 3.71
N PRO A 381 -24.88 3.09 2.93
CA PRO A 381 -25.24 3.79 1.70
C PRO A 381 -25.93 5.14 1.93
N THR A 382 -26.37 5.43 3.15
CA THR A 382 -27.04 6.70 3.54
C THR A 382 -26.04 7.80 3.89
N ILE A 383 -24.85 7.41 4.35
CA ILE A 383 -23.75 8.32 4.69
C ILE A 383 -23.08 8.85 3.40
N LYS A 384 -22.86 10.17 3.35
CA LYS A 384 -22.36 10.90 2.17
C LYS A 384 -20.87 10.66 1.92
N GLU A 385 -20.41 10.87 0.69
CA GLU A 385 -18.97 10.97 0.41
C GLU A 385 -18.36 12.12 1.25
N GLY A 386 -17.50 11.78 2.20
CA GLY A 386 -16.84 12.71 3.13
C GLY A 386 -17.19 12.51 4.61
N GLU A 387 -18.24 11.76 4.93
CA GLU A 387 -18.52 11.26 6.29
C GLU A 387 -18.11 9.78 6.33
N GLU A 388 -17.13 9.42 7.16
CA GLU A 388 -16.55 8.06 7.15
C GLU A 388 -17.30 7.13 8.11
N ALA A 389 -18.04 6.17 7.56
CA ALA A 389 -18.57 5.04 8.30
C ALA A 389 -17.41 4.15 8.80
N ASP A 390 -17.54 3.53 9.97
CA ASP A 390 -16.49 2.68 10.57
C ASP A 390 -16.02 1.53 9.64
N ASN A 391 -16.93 1.01 8.81
CA ASN A 391 -16.63 0.00 7.79
C ASN A 391 -15.74 0.53 6.64
N VAL A 392 -15.68 1.83 6.39
CA VAL A 392 -14.84 2.40 5.32
C VAL A 392 -13.37 2.15 5.61
N ASP A 393 -12.93 2.39 6.84
CA ASP A 393 -11.54 2.15 7.25
C ASP A 393 -11.22 0.65 7.34
N LEU A 394 -12.18 -0.18 7.74
CA LEU A 394 -12.05 -1.63 7.66
C LEU A 394 -11.76 -2.10 6.22
N LEU A 395 -12.51 -1.61 5.22
CA LEU A 395 -12.28 -1.99 3.83
C LEU A 395 -10.94 -1.48 3.30
N LYS A 396 -10.56 -0.23 3.61
CA LYS A 396 -9.22 0.31 3.31
C LYS A 396 -8.12 -0.59 3.89
N ASN A 397 -8.21 -0.94 5.17
CA ASN A 397 -7.21 -1.76 5.88
C ASN A 397 -7.15 -3.20 5.37
N LEU A 398 -8.30 -3.83 5.10
CA LEU A 398 -8.37 -5.19 4.55
C LEU A 398 -7.57 -5.30 3.24
N ALA A 399 -7.73 -4.32 2.34
CA ALA A 399 -7.12 -4.35 1.00
C ALA A 399 -5.59 -4.51 1.00
N PHE A 400 -4.87 -3.92 1.96
CA PHE A 400 -3.40 -3.94 2.02
C PHE A 400 -2.82 -5.17 2.73
N THR A 401 -3.64 -6.12 3.18
CA THR A 401 -3.17 -7.33 3.89
C THR A 401 -3.40 -8.60 3.08
N LYS A 402 -2.57 -9.63 3.31
CA LYS A 402 -2.64 -10.90 2.56
C LYS A 402 -4.04 -11.53 2.64
N SER A 403 -4.55 -11.70 3.85
CA SER A 403 -5.86 -12.32 4.08
C SER A 403 -7.02 -11.38 3.79
N GLY A 404 -6.92 -10.10 4.18
CA GLY A 404 -7.96 -9.11 3.91
C GLY A 404 -8.16 -8.84 2.42
N SER A 405 -7.10 -8.83 1.61
CA SER A 405 -7.22 -8.68 0.16
C SER A 405 -7.89 -9.88 -0.50
N ARG A 406 -7.62 -11.11 -0.04
CA ARG A 406 -8.33 -12.31 -0.50
C ARG A 406 -9.80 -12.24 -0.07
N LEU A 407 -10.08 -11.87 1.19
CA LEU A 407 -11.44 -11.67 1.67
C LEU A 407 -12.20 -10.68 0.79
N MET A 408 -11.65 -9.49 0.57
CA MET A 408 -12.28 -8.48 -0.30
C MET A 408 -12.51 -8.97 -1.72
N SER A 409 -11.57 -9.75 -2.27
CA SER A 409 -11.70 -10.31 -3.61
C SER A 409 -12.84 -11.34 -3.71
N LEU A 410 -13.03 -12.14 -2.65
CA LEU A 410 -14.17 -13.03 -2.51
C LEU A 410 -15.47 -12.25 -2.28
N SER A 411 -15.47 -11.17 -1.48
CA SER A 411 -16.62 -10.29 -1.29
C SER A 411 -17.07 -9.62 -2.59
N PHE A 412 -16.13 -9.24 -3.47
CA PHE A 412 -16.44 -8.80 -4.83
C PHE A 412 -17.07 -9.91 -5.67
N ALA A 413 -16.54 -11.14 -5.58
CA ALA A 413 -17.02 -12.27 -6.37
C ALA A 413 -18.44 -12.72 -5.97
N TYR A 414 -18.72 -12.85 -4.68
CA TYR A 414 -20.04 -13.23 -4.16
C TYR A 414 -21.05 -12.07 -4.10
N GLY A 415 -20.58 -10.83 -3.93
CA GLY A 415 -21.43 -9.65 -3.83
C GLY A 415 -22.24 -9.37 -5.10
N THR A 416 -23.43 -8.77 -4.94
CA THR A 416 -24.29 -8.35 -6.04
C THR A 416 -23.73 -7.13 -6.77
N ALA A 417 -24.33 -6.74 -7.91
CA ALA A 417 -23.96 -5.52 -8.63
C ALA A 417 -24.06 -4.23 -7.77
N LYS A 418 -24.97 -4.19 -6.78
CA LYS A 418 -25.07 -3.09 -5.80
C LYS A 418 -23.88 -3.12 -4.85
N ASP A 419 -23.53 -4.30 -4.36
CA ASP A 419 -22.46 -4.48 -3.37
C ASP A 419 -21.08 -4.20 -3.97
N ARG A 420 -20.81 -4.68 -5.20
CA ARG A 420 -19.58 -4.37 -5.96
C ARG A 420 -19.37 -2.84 -6.10
N LYS A 421 -20.44 -2.07 -6.31
CA LYS A 421 -20.37 -0.60 -6.32
C LYS A 421 -20.06 0.00 -4.94
N LEU A 422 -20.67 -0.53 -3.88
CA LEU A 422 -20.42 -0.08 -2.51
C LEU A 422 -19.00 -0.40 -2.05
N PHE A 423 -18.48 -1.59 -2.37
CA PHE A 423 -17.11 -2.00 -2.07
C PHE A 423 -16.05 -1.23 -2.87
N LEU A 424 -16.36 -0.70 -4.06
CA LEU A 424 -15.44 0.18 -4.81
C LEU A 424 -15.39 1.61 -4.25
N ARG A 425 -16.44 2.11 -3.60
CA ARG A 425 -16.54 3.51 -3.14
C ARG A 425 -15.39 3.96 -2.21
N PRO A 426 -14.97 3.18 -1.19
CA PRO A 426 -13.85 3.54 -0.29
C PRO A 426 -12.51 3.79 -0.97
N TYR A 427 -12.27 3.19 -2.14
CA TYR A 427 -10.93 3.16 -2.75
C TYR A 427 -10.64 4.33 -3.69
N LYS A 428 -11.64 5.19 -3.96
CA LYS A 428 -11.67 6.25 -4.99
C LYS A 428 -10.41 7.13 -5.10
N ASP A 429 -9.75 7.41 -3.98
CA ASP A 429 -8.58 8.30 -3.87
C ASP A 429 -7.32 7.53 -3.38
N SER A 430 -7.28 6.22 -3.65
CA SER A 430 -6.22 5.29 -3.24
C SER A 430 -5.90 4.21 -4.29
N VAL A 431 -6.55 4.24 -5.45
CA VAL A 431 -6.40 3.20 -6.48
C VAL A 431 -4.98 3.17 -7.02
N GLU A 432 -4.32 4.33 -7.14
CA GLU A 432 -2.92 4.38 -7.53
C GLU A 432 -2.05 3.63 -6.52
N LEU A 433 -2.18 3.93 -5.22
CA LEU A 433 -1.45 3.23 -4.17
C LEU A 433 -1.75 1.72 -4.19
N MET A 434 -3.01 1.34 -4.38
CA MET A 434 -3.41 -0.07 -4.47
C MET A 434 -2.77 -0.78 -5.66
N ALA A 435 -2.67 -0.15 -6.83
CA ALA A 435 -2.09 -0.75 -8.04
C ALA A 435 -0.61 -1.14 -7.88
N TYR A 436 0.15 -0.41 -7.05
CA TYR A 436 1.55 -0.70 -6.72
C TYR A 436 1.72 -1.58 -5.46
N ASP A 437 0.67 -1.96 -4.74
CA ASP A 437 0.81 -2.80 -3.53
C ASP A 437 0.74 -4.31 -3.84
N VAL A 438 1.44 -5.14 -3.05
CA VAL A 438 1.48 -6.61 -3.21
C VAL A 438 0.13 -7.30 -2.92
N ASN A 439 -0.71 -6.72 -2.06
CA ASN A 439 -2.00 -7.28 -1.66
C ASN A 439 -3.19 -6.54 -2.29
N ALA A 440 -3.11 -5.22 -2.52
CA ALA A 440 -4.28 -4.45 -2.93
C ALA A 440 -4.53 -4.40 -4.45
N HIS A 441 -3.51 -4.50 -5.31
CA HIS A 441 -3.69 -4.53 -6.78
C HIS A 441 -4.64 -5.67 -7.20
N HIS A 442 -4.44 -6.79 -6.52
CA HIS A 442 -5.21 -8.00 -6.41
C HIS A 442 -6.71 -7.81 -6.13
N VAL A 443 -7.11 -6.78 -5.36
CA VAL A 443 -8.52 -6.39 -5.13
C VAL A 443 -9.10 -5.67 -6.35
N LEU A 444 -8.31 -4.81 -7.01
CA LEU A 444 -8.69 -4.15 -8.27
C LEU A 444 -8.93 -5.18 -9.39
N LEU A 445 -8.03 -6.17 -9.50
CA LEU A 445 -8.19 -7.30 -10.43
C LEU A 445 -9.48 -8.09 -10.16
N ALA A 446 -9.81 -8.34 -8.90
CA ALA A 446 -11.06 -9.00 -8.54
C ALA A 446 -12.28 -8.16 -8.96
N ALA A 447 -12.30 -6.86 -8.67
CA ALA A 447 -13.36 -5.96 -9.07
C ALA A 447 -13.56 -5.91 -10.59
N LEU A 448 -12.47 -5.82 -11.37
CA LEU A 448 -12.49 -5.93 -12.84
C LEU A 448 -13.02 -7.28 -13.31
N ALA A 449 -12.58 -8.37 -12.68
CA ALA A 449 -12.94 -9.74 -13.05
C ALA A 449 -14.42 -10.08 -12.84
N VAL A 450 -15.19 -9.31 -12.07
CA VAL A 450 -16.60 -9.62 -11.69
C VAL A 450 -17.61 -8.49 -11.88
N THR A 451 -17.21 -7.24 -12.10
CA THR A 451 -18.18 -6.13 -12.20
C THR A 451 -18.74 -5.99 -13.62
N ASP A 452 -20.00 -6.41 -13.82
CA ASP A 452 -20.68 -6.33 -15.12
C ASP A 452 -20.91 -4.86 -15.59
N ASP A 453 -20.93 -3.88 -14.68
CA ASP A 453 -20.89 -2.44 -15.00
C ASP A 453 -19.44 -1.99 -15.28
N THR A 454 -19.10 -2.07 -16.56
CA THR A 454 -17.78 -1.74 -17.10
C THR A 454 -17.52 -0.24 -17.12
N LYS A 455 -18.56 0.61 -17.16
CA LYS A 455 -18.44 2.07 -17.05
C LYS A 455 -18.06 2.48 -15.63
N LEU A 456 -18.73 1.90 -14.64
CA LEU A 456 -18.36 2.05 -13.22
C LEU A 456 -16.92 1.60 -13.00
N SER A 457 -16.57 0.39 -13.45
CA SER A 457 -15.23 -0.17 -13.31
C SER A 457 -14.16 0.73 -13.95
N SER A 458 -14.41 1.18 -15.18
CA SER A 458 -13.49 2.06 -15.92
C SER A 458 -13.29 3.40 -15.19
N LYS A 459 -14.38 4.03 -14.73
CA LYS A 459 -14.30 5.30 -14.02
C LYS A 459 -13.67 5.17 -12.64
N SER A 460 -14.06 4.18 -11.85
CA SER A 460 -13.63 4.01 -10.46
C SER A 460 -12.20 3.53 -10.32
N ILE A 461 -11.70 2.71 -11.26
CA ILE A 461 -10.34 2.17 -11.19
C ILE A 461 -9.39 3.02 -12.06
N TYR A 462 -9.72 3.24 -13.33
CA TYR A 462 -8.78 3.93 -14.23
C TYR A 462 -8.94 5.45 -14.24
N GLY A 463 -9.95 6.02 -13.59
CA GLY A 463 -10.09 7.48 -13.48
C GLY A 463 -8.92 8.14 -12.74
N GLU A 464 -8.38 7.46 -11.71
CA GLU A 464 -7.17 7.90 -10.99
C GLU A 464 -5.89 7.49 -11.73
N LEU A 465 -5.83 6.26 -12.27
CA LEU A 465 -4.64 5.72 -12.95
C LEU A 465 -4.34 6.43 -14.29
N LEU A 466 -5.37 6.87 -15.02
CA LEU A 466 -5.27 7.46 -16.36
C LEU A 466 -5.96 8.84 -16.41
N PRO A 467 -5.40 9.86 -15.72
CA PRO A 467 -5.96 11.20 -15.65
C PRO A 467 -5.88 11.91 -17.01
N SER A 468 -6.86 12.75 -17.33
CA SER A 468 -6.90 13.52 -18.59
C SER A 468 -6.05 14.80 -18.54
N ASN A 469 -4.83 14.74 -18.00
CA ASN A 469 -3.93 15.88 -17.82
C ASN A 469 -2.51 15.61 -18.38
N ASP A 470 -1.63 16.61 -18.34
CA ASP A 470 -0.28 16.53 -18.90
C ASP A 470 0.63 15.48 -18.24
N THR A 471 0.26 14.98 -17.04
CA THR A 471 1.03 13.93 -16.33
C THR A 471 0.75 12.52 -16.86
N LEU A 472 -0.29 12.35 -17.68
CA LEU A 472 -0.73 11.05 -18.21
C LEU A 472 0.41 10.20 -18.82
N PRO A 473 1.29 10.72 -19.71
CA PRO A 473 2.30 9.87 -20.36
C PRO A 473 3.36 9.36 -19.38
N GLU A 474 3.74 10.18 -18.39
CA GLU A 474 4.69 9.80 -17.34
C GLU A 474 4.05 8.79 -16.37
N LYS A 475 2.78 9.00 -16.00
CA LYS A 475 2.04 8.09 -15.14
C LYS A 475 1.88 6.70 -15.78
N VAL A 476 1.51 6.65 -17.07
CA VAL A 476 1.45 5.38 -17.82
C VAL A 476 2.82 4.71 -17.91
N LEU A 477 3.91 5.48 -18.12
CA LEU A 477 5.27 4.92 -18.12
C LEU A 477 5.64 4.30 -16.76
N ASN A 478 5.26 4.91 -15.64
CA ASN A 478 5.49 4.36 -14.30
C ASN A 478 4.66 3.09 -14.05
N LEU A 479 3.37 3.10 -14.43
CA LEU A 479 2.48 1.94 -14.32
C LEU A 479 3.00 0.75 -15.15
N VAL A 480 3.52 0.98 -16.36
CA VAL A 480 4.09 -0.08 -17.21
C VAL A 480 5.41 -0.64 -16.68
N ASN A 481 6.17 0.12 -15.87
CA ASN A 481 7.42 -0.35 -15.29
C ASN A 481 7.22 -1.28 -14.08
N ASP A 482 6.33 -0.95 -13.13
CA ASP A 482 6.02 -1.86 -12.00
C ASP A 482 5.24 -3.10 -12.46
N ALA A 483 5.58 -4.27 -11.93
CA ALA A 483 4.95 -5.52 -12.34
C ALA A 483 3.46 -5.62 -11.99
N ARG A 484 3.05 -5.13 -10.81
CA ARG A 484 1.68 -5.22 -10.30
C ARG A 484 0.80 -4.16 -10.96
N ALA A 485 1.32 -2.95 -11.07
CA ALA A 485 0.61 -1.85 -11.72
C ALA A 485 0.40 -2.13 -13.21
N ARG A 486 1.41 -2.70 -13.90
CA ARG A 486 1.29 -3.17 -15.29
C ARG A 486 0.22 -4.24 -15.42
N THR A 487 0.14 -5.17 -14.48
CA THR A 487 -0.90 -6.21 -14.45
C THR A 487 -2.30 -5.60 -14.34
N VAL A 488 -2.52 -4.63 -13.44
CA VAL A 488 -3.81 -3.90 -13.37
C VAL A 488 -4.08 -3.17 -14.69
N LEU A 489 -3.09 -2.45 -15.23
CA LEU A 489 -3.22 -1.65 -16.46
C LEU A 489 -3.59 -2.49 -17.71
N LEU A 490 -2.95 -3.65 -17.87
CA LEU A 490 -3.10 -4.50 -19.05
C LEU A 490 -4.11 -5.65 -18.89
N PHE A 491 -4.70 -5.83 -17.70
CA PHE A 491 -5.72 -6.86 -17.46
C PHE A 491 -6.86 -6.86 -18.50
N PRO A 492 -7.40 -5.71 -18.96
CA PRO A 492 -8.45 -5.70 -19.98
C PRO A 492 -7.99 -6.14 -21.39
N PHE A 493 -6.69 -6.07 -21.67
CA PHE A 493 -6.10 -6.39 -22.98
C PHE A 493 -5.54 -7.82 -23.05
N ALA A 494 -5.07 -8.34 -21.91
CA ALA A 494 -4.22 -9.53 -21.82
C ALA A 494 -4.59 -10.42 -20.62
N THR A 495 -5.89 -10.60 -20.36
CA THR A 495 -6.48 -11.26 -19.17
C THR A 495 -5.82 -12.57 -18.76
N ASP A 496 -5.52 -13.46 -19.72
CA ASP A 496 -4.97 -14.80 -19.48
C ASP A 496 -3.47 -14.92 -19.81
N ALA A 497 -2.78 -13.79 -20.01
CA ALA A 497 -1.40 -13.78 -20.46
C ALA A 497 -0.43 -14.23 -19.35
N LYS A 498 0.18 -15.41 -19.53
CA LYS A 498 1.19 -15.97 -18.61
C LYS A 498 2.43 -15.09 -18.38
N TRP A 499 2.70 -14.14 -19.26
CA TRP A 499 3.81 -13.19 -19.11
C TRP A 499 3.44 -11.99 -18.23
N LEU A 500 2.14 -11.71 -18.08
CA LEU A 500 1.59 -10.63 -17.27
C LEU A 500 1.23 -11.11 -15.86
N LEU A 501 0.52 -12.24 -15.77
CA LEU A 501 0.08 -12.81 -14.49
C LEU A 501 1.12 -13.74 -13.88
N ASP A 502 1.61 -13.41 -12.69
CA ASP A 502 2.34 -14.37 -11.85
C ASP A 502 1.41 -15.49 -11.35
N ASP A 503 2.00 -16.54 -10.78
CA ASP A 503 1.27 -17.74 -10.39
C ASP A 503 0.30 -17.49 -9.22
N ASN A 504 0.63 -16.59 -8.28
CA ASN A 504 -0.25 -16.26 -7.15
C ASN A 504 -1.48 -15.47 -7.61
N THR A 505 -1.28 -14.48 -8.48
CA THR A 505 -2.39 -13.74 -9.10
C THR A 505 -3.28 -14.67 -9.91
N ARG A 506 -2.70 -15.64 -10.63
CA ARG A 506 -3.46 -16.61 -11.44
C ARG A 506 -4.28 -17.57 -10.57
N GLU A 507 -3.71 -18.11 -9.50
CA GLU A 507 -4.44 -18.95 -8.52
C GLU A 507 -5.65 -18.22 -7.94
N ARG A 508 -5.46 -16.98 -7.50
CA ARG A 508 -6.54 -16.13 -6.97
C ARG A 508 -7.60 -15.80 -8.02
N LEU A 509 -7.20 -15.49 -9.26
CA LEU A 509 -8.14 -15.22 -10.34
C LEU A 509 -8.95 -16.48 -10.70
N ASN A 510 -8.36 -17.68 -10.66
CA ASN A 510 -9.09 -18.92 -10.88
C ASN A 510 -10.19 -19.16 -9.83
N GLU A 511 -9.91 -18.88 -8.55
CA GLU A 511 -10.91 -18.92 -7.46
C GLU A 511 -12.08 -17.97 -7.76
N ILE A 512 -11.79 -16.73 -8.14
CA ILE A 512 -12.78 -15.73 -8.54
C ILE A 512 -13.56 -16.16 -9.79
N TYR A 513 -12.89 -16.76 -10.78
CA TYR A 513 -13.49 -17.18 -12.05
C TYR A 513 -14.45 -18.35 -11.87
N ALA A 514 -14.24 -19.23 -10.90
CA ALA A 514 -15.19 -20.28 -10.54
C ALA A 514 -16.49 -19.66 -9.99
N ILE A 515 -16.39 -18.73 -9.04
CA ILE A 515 -17.54 -18.03 -8.44
C ILE A 515 -18.28 -17.18 -9.49
N ARG A 516 -17.55 -16.49 -10.36
CA ARG A 516 -18.08 -15.63 -11.43
C ARG A 516 -19.09 -16.33 -12.33
N GLN A 517 -19.00 -17.65 -12.51
CA GLN A 517 -19.93 -18.44 -13.35
C GLN A 517 -21.37 -18.39 -12.84
N THR A 518 -21.59 -18.18 -11.54
CA THR A 518 -22.94 -18.08 -10.95
C THR A 518 -23.33 -16.64 -10.61
N THR A 519 -22.37 -15.74 -10.37
CA THR A 519 -22.62 -14.38 -9.83
C THR A 519 -22.49 -13.24 -10.86
N SER A 520 -22.14 -13.52 -12.11
CA SER A 520 -21.89 -12.53 -13.15
C SER A 520 -22.62 -12.89 -14.44
N LYS A 521 -23.32 -11.95 -15.07
CA LYS A 521 -24.18 -12.22 -16.23
C LYS A 521 -23.54 -11.86 -17.58
N LYS A 522 -22.54 -10.98 -17.59
CA LYS A 522 -21.85 -10.57 -18.83
C LYS A 522 -20.75 -11.56 -19.18
N ASP A 523 -20.58 -11.87 -20.46
CA ASP A 523 -19.45 -12.66 -20.95
C ASP A 523 -18.09 -12.06 -20.48
N PRO A 524 -17.14 -12.88 -20.00
CA PRO A 524 -15.84 -12.38 -19.53
C PRO A 524 -15.03 -11.61 -20.58
N SER A 525 -15.04 -12.08 -21.84
CA SER A 525 -14.27 -11.47 -22.92
C SER A 525 -14.86 -10.13 -23.32
N LEU A 526 -16.18 -10.09 -23.52
CA LEU A 526 -16.92 -8.86 -23.83
C LEU A 526 -16.74 -7.79 -22.73
N ARG A 527 -16.71 -8.20 -21.46
CA ARG A 527 -16.50 -7.29 -20.33
C ARG A 527 -15.11 -6.65 -20.35
N MET A 528 -14.07 -7.44 -20.59
CA MET A 528 -12.70 -6.92 -20.68
C MET A 528 -12.54 -6.03 -21.92
N GLN A 529 -13.14 -6.40 -23.06
CA GLN A 529 -13.21 -5.54 -24.26
C GLN A 529 -13.89 -4.20 -23.97
N GLU A 530 -15.05 -4.18 -23.30
CA GLU A 530 -15.73 -2.93 -22.94
C GLU A 530 -14.87 -2.03 -22.02
N VAL A 531 -14.14 -2.60 -21.06
CA VAL A 531 -13.21 -1.84 -20.20
C VAL A 531 -12.02 -1.32 -21.01
N ALA A 532 -11.41 -2.15 -21.87
CA ALA A 532 -10.32 -1.76 -22.75
C ALA A 532 -10.71 -0.54 -23.62
N LYS A 533 -11.87 -0.61 -24.30
CA LYS A 533 -12.42 0.48 -25.13
C LYS A 533 -12.59 1.81 -24.38
N HIS A 534 -12.82 1.76 -23.06
CA HIS A 534 -12.99 2.94 -22.23
C HIS A 534 -11.68 3.62 -21.81
N ILE A 535 -10.56 2.90 -21.79
CA ILE A 535 -9.25 3.40 -21.30
C ILE A 535 -8.23 3.61 -22.43
N GLU A 536 -8.42 2.92 -23.54
CA GLU A 536 -7.56 2.94 -24.71
C GLU A 536 -7.28 4.34 -25.31
N PRO A 537 -8.23 5.31 -25.35
CA PRO A 537 -7.92 6.67 -25.81
C PRO A 537 -6.79 7.35 -25.02
N GLN A 538 -6.73 7.16 -23.70
CA GLN A 538 -5.66 7.68 -22.86
C GLN A 538 -4.33 6.95 -23.10
N LEU A 539 -4.36 5.64 -23.32
CA LEU A 539 -3.16 4.85 -23.58
C LEU A 539 -2.55 5.17 -24.95
N LEU A 540 -3.39 5.37 -25.98
CA LEU A 540 -2.94 5.83 -27.30
C LEU A 540 -2.27 7.22 -27.21
N ASN A 541 -2.86 8.17 -26.47
CA ASN A 541 -2.24 9.47 -26.23
C ASN A 541 -0.87 9.35 -25.53
N ALA A 542 -0.76 8.49 -24.52
CA ALA A 542 0.50 8.24 -23.81
C ALA A 542 1.56 7.65 -24.75
N ILE A 543 1.20 6.67 -25.59
CA ILE A 543 2.09 6.08 -26.58
C ILE A 543 2.57 7.14 -27.57
N THR A 544 1.68 7.92 -28.19
CA THR A 544 2.07 9.00 -29.12
C THR A 544 3.04 10.00 -28.48
N ALA A 545 2.83 10.35 -27.20
CA ALA A 545 3.67 11.32 -26.49
C ALA A 545 5.04 10.79 -26.04
N ARG A 546 5.20 9.48 -25.81
CA ARG A 546 6.42 8.88 -25.21
C ARG A 546 6.85 7.57 -25.89
N ALA A 547 6.59 7.42 -27.20
CA ALA A 547 6.84 6.18 -27.95
C ALA A 547 8.30 5.69 -27.83
N SER A 548 9.28 6.59 -27.83
CA SER A 548 10.71 6.31 -27.62
C SER A 548 10.99 5.59 -26.31
N ASP A 549 10.27 5.97 -25.26
CA ASP A 549 10.55 5.54 -23.90
C ASP A 549 9.91 4.18 -23.66
N PHE A 550 8.67 3.96 -24.15
CA PHE A 550 8.06 2.62 -24.19
C PHE A 550 8.84 1.66 -25.09
N ALA A 551 9.40 2.13 -26.21
CA ALA A 551 10.25 1.33 -27.08
C ALA A 551 11.60 0.95 -26.44
N SER A 552 12.02 1.64 -25.37
CA SER A 552 13.35 1.49 -24.77
C SER A 552 13.49 0.30 -23.81
N PHE A 553 12.41 -0.46 -23.53
CA PHE A 553 12.47 -1.62 -22.63
C PHE A 553 11.42 -2.69 -22.96
N THR A 554 11.70 -3.94 -22.54
CA THR A 554 10.89 -5.12 -22.89
C THR A 554 9.39 -4.97 -22.57
N PHE A 555 9.03 -4.51 -21.36
CA PHE A 555 7.62 -4.40 -20.96
C PHE A 555 6.87 -3.26 -21.66
N GLY A 556 7.56 -2.18 -22.06
CA GLY A 556 6.98 -1.11 -22.86
C GLY A 556 6.65 -1.55 -24.29
N LEU A 557 7.50 -2.38 -24.89
CA LEU A 557 7.23 -3.02 -26.19
C LEU A 557 6.04 -3.98 -26.11
N GLN A 558 5.90 -4.75 -25.03
CA GLN A 558 4.72 -5.60 -24.82
C GLN A 558 3.45 -4.77 -24.61
N PHE A 559 3.50 -3.74 -23.76
CA PHE A 559 2.40 -2.79 -23.55
C PHE A 559 1.91 -2.17 -24.86
N MET A 560 2.82 -1.64 -25.68
CA MET A 560 2.46 -1.09 -27.00
C MET A 560 1.85 -2.16 -27.92
N GLY A 561 2.40 -3.37 -27.96
CA GLY A 561 1.84 -4.47 -28.75
C GLY A 561 0.41 -4.86 -28.36
N GLU A 562 0.09 -4.87 -27.05
CA GLU A 562 -1.26 -5.19 -26.57
C GLU A 562 -2.26 -4.05 -26.87
N VAL A 563 -1.89 -2.80 -26.59
CA VAL A 563 -2.77 -1.62 -26.75
C VAL A 563 -2.97 -1.23 -28.21
N LEU A 564 -1.92 -1.26 -29.05
CA LEU A 564 -2.04 -0.85 -30.45
C LEU A 564 -2.84 -1.84 -31.29
N VAL A 565 -2.87 -3.13 -30.90
CA VAL A 565 -3.82 -4.11 -31.45
C VAL A 565 -5.22 -3.86 -30.90
N GLY A 566 -5.37 -3.88 -29.57
CA GLY A 566 -6.51 -3.35 -28.80
C GLY A 566 -7.92 -3.49 -29.41
N ALA A 567 -8.71 -2.42 -29.35
CA ALA A 567 -9.99 -2.29 -30.03
C ALA A 567 -9.89 -1.28 -31.20
N PRO A 568 -9.63 -1.74 -32.45
CA PRO A 568 -9.23 -0.88 -33.56
C PRO A 568 -10.26 0.20 -33.93
N GLU A 569 -11.53 -0.02 -33.63
CA GLU A 569 -12.62 0.92 -33.89
C GLU A 569 -12.62 2.13 -32.95
N VAL A 570 -11.92 2.06 -31.81
CA VAL A 570 -11.82 3.15 -30.85
C VAL A 570 -10.75 4.16 -31.28
N GLU A 571 -11.18 5.43 -31.40
CA GLU A 571 -10.36 6.58 -31.77
C GLU A 571 -9.35 6.31 -32.92
N PRO A 572 -9.79 5.90 -34.12
CA PRO A 572 -8.89 5.42 -35.17
C PRO A 572 -7.82 6.45 -35.60
N ALA A 573 -8.12 7.75 -35.48
CA ALA A 573 -7.16 8.83 -35.73
C ALA A 573 -5.98 8.79 -34.74
N LYS A 574 -6.25 8.73 -33.43
CA LYS A 574 -5.21 8.62 -32.38
C LYS A 574 -4.40 7.33 -32.52
N ARG A 575 -5.05 6.23 -32.88
CA ARG A 575 -4.34 4.97 -33.16
C ARG A 575 -3.40 5.12 -34.35
N LYS A 576 -3.84 5.76 -35.43
CA LYS A 576 -2.99 6.02 -36.60
C LYS A 576 -1.79 6.91 -36.25
N GLU A 577 -1.97 7.92 -35.40
CA GLU A 577 -0.88 8.76 -34.89
C GLU A 577 0.13 7.92 -34.08
N ALA A 578 -0.34 7.14 -33.10
CA ALA A 578 0.51 6.27 -32.27
C ALA A 578 1.27 5.22 -33.12
N LEU A 579 0.58 4.59 -34.09
CA LEU A 579 1.18 3.65 -35.04
C LEU A 579 2.21 4.32 -35.95
N THR A 580 2.04 5.60 -36.30
CA THR A 580 3.00 6.36 -37.12
C THR A 580 4.30 6.62 -36.35
N GLU A 581 4.23 6.99 -35.07
CA GLU A 581 5.44 7.15 -34.26
C GLU A 581 6.17 5.82 -34.00
N VAL A 582 5.43 4.72 -33.82
CA VAL A 582 6.04 3.37 -33.75
C VAL A 582 6.67 2.93 -35.08
N ALA A 583 6.08 3.30 -36.22
CA ALA A 583 6.67 3.03 -37.54
C ALA A 583 8.00 3.78 -37.74
N ARG A 584 8.06 5.07 -37.37
CA ARG A 584 9.31 5.86 -37.40
C ARG A 584 10.41 5.30 -36.51
N LEU A 585 10.05 4.76 -35.34
CA LEU A 585 10.99 4.14 -34.41
C LEU A 585 11.36 2.70 -34.78
N SER A 586 10.78 2.12 -35.83
CA SER A 586 10.88 0.69 -36.15
C SER A 586 12.32 0.17 -36.31
N GLN A 587 13.22 0.94 -36.93
CA GLN A 587 14.64 0.61 -37.05
C GLN A 587 15.32 0.60 -35.67
N SER A 588 15.11 1.65 -34.86
CA SER A 588 15.70 1.78 -33.51
C SER A 588 15.19 0.71 -32.54
N ILE A 589 13.92 0.31 -32.69
CA ILE A 589 13.30 -0.83 -31.99
C ILE A 589 13.97 -2.15 -32.38
N LEU A 590 14.18 -2.37 -33.69
CA LEU A 590 14.78 -3.60 -34.19
C LEU A 590 16.24 -3.76 -33.75
N ASP A 591 17.03 -2.69 -33.89
CA ASP A 591 18.45 -2.67 -33.53
C ASP A 591 18.68 -2.56 -32.02
N SER A 592 17.62 -2.27 -31.24
CA SER A 592 17.69 -1.95 -29.80
C SER A 592 18.69 -0.82 -29.51
N SER A 593 18.69 0.21 -30.36
CA SER A 593 19.65 1.33 -30.30
C SER A 593 19.20 2.47 -29.37
N LEU A 594 18.04 2.35 -28.73
CA LEU A 594 17.51 3.33 -27.78
C LEU A 594 18.27 3.26 -26.44
N PRO A 595 18.44 4.39 -25.71
CA PRO A 595 19.40 4.48 -24.60
C PRO A 595 19.23 3.45 -23.47
N ALA A 596 18.00 3.04 -23.15
CA ALA A 596 17.73 2.06 -22.09
C ALA A 596 17.72 0.59 -22.56
N SER A 597 17.69 0.34 -23.88
CA SER A 597 17.73 -1.00 -24.49
C SER A 597 19.04 -1.33 -25.22
N ALA A 598 20.00 -0.40 -25.24
CA ALA A 598 21.31 -0.55 -25.88
C ALA A 598 22.04 -1.85 -25.46
N GLY A 599 21.98 -2.87 -26.33
CA GLY A 599 22.58 -4.18 -26.10
C GLY A 599 21.70 -5.23 -25.40
N ASP A 600 20.44 -4.94 -25.07
CA ASP A 600 19.50 -5.95 -24.55
C ASP A 600 18.92 -6.81 -25.69
N ASN A 601 19.47 -8.00 -25.85
CA ASN A 601 18.97 -9.01 -26.79
C ASN A 601 17.49 -9.39 -26.55
N LYS A 602 16.93 -9.19 -25.34
CA LYS A 602 15.50 -9.42 -25.08
C LYS A 602 14.65 -8.31 -25.67
N ALA A 603 15.06 -7.05 -25.55
CA ALA A 603 14.35 -5.91 -26.15
C ALA A 603 14.21 -6.09 -27.67
N SER A 604 15.29 -6.44 -28.38
CA SER A 604 15.25 -6.76 -29.83
C SER A 604 14.22 -7.84 -30.16
N SER A 605 14.22 -8.95 -29.42
CA SER A 605 13.27 -10.04 -29.67
C SER A 605 11.81 -9.61 -29.42
N HIS A 606 11.53 -8.79 -28.40
CA HIS A 606 10.18 -8.31 -28.12
C HIS A 606 9.75 -7.24 -29.13
N GLY A 607 10.64 -6.34 -29.52
CA GLY A 607 10.39 -5.31 -30.53
C GLY A 607 10.08 -5.91 -31.90
N LYS A 608 10.88 -6.88 -32.34
CA LYS A 608 10.61 -7.70 -33.53
C LYS A 608 9.24 -8.37 -33.48
N ASN A 609 8.90 -9.01 -32.36
CA ASN A 609 7.61 -9.68 -32.19
C ASN A 609 6.44 -8.68 -32.20
N MET A 610 6.58 -7.53 -31.53
CA MET A 610 5.60 -6.44 -31.57
C MET A 610 5.37 -5.94 -33.00
N LEU A 611 6.43 -5.54 -33.71
CA LEU A 611 6.35 -5.08 -35.09
C LEU A 611 5.70 -6.12 -36.02
N LYS A 612 6.05 -7.41 -35.85
CA LYS A 612 5.41 -8.51 -36.57
C LYS A 612 3.91 -8.60 -36.29
N THR A 613 3.50 -8.59 -35.01
CA THR A 613 2.08 -8.64 -34.61
C THR A 613 1.28 -7.46 -35.18
N LEU A 614 1.84 -6.24 -35.15
CA LEU A 614 1.21 -5.05 -35.73
C LEU A 614 1.07 -5.15 -37.25
N VAL A 615 2.08 -5.68 -37.97
CA VAL A 615 2.01 -5.94 -39.42
C VAL A 615 0.96 -6.99 -39.76
N GLN A 616 0.86 -8.06 -38.97
CA GLN A 616 -0.16 -9.11 -39.16
C GLN A 616 -1.56 -8.64 -38.73
N GLY A 617 -1.67 -7.46 -38.11
CA GLY A 617 -2.93 -6.82 -37.77
C GLY A 617 -3.70 -7.50 -36.64
N GLY A 618 -3.07 -8.33 -35.80
CA GLY A 618 -3.82 -9.10 -34.79
C GLY A 618 -2.99 -10.09 -33.99
N LYS A 619 -3.62 -10.74 -33.01
CA LYS A 619 -2.97 -11.69 -32.10
C LYS A 619 -2.95 -13.11 -32.68
N PHE A 620 -1.92 -13.87 -32.36
CA PHE A 620 -1.85 -15.29 -32.68
C PHE A 620 -2.69 -16.10 -31.70
N ASP A 621 -3.66 -16.86 -32.20
CA ASP A 621 -4.45 -17.81 -31.42
C ASP A 621 -3.78 -19.21 -31.46
N PRO A 622 -3.32 -19.74 -30.31
CA PRO A 622 -2.73 -21.09 -30.24
C PRO A 622 -3.69 -22.22 -30.63
N ALA A 623 -5.02 -22.04 -30.49
CA ALA A 623 -5.99 -23.08 -30.78
C ALA A 623 -6.20 -23.26 -32.29
N THR A 624 -6.47 -22.18 -33.03
CA THR A 624 -6.56 -22.20 -34.50
C THR A 624 -5.20 -22.21 -35.21
N LYS A 625 -4.11 -21.90 -34.49
CA LYS A 625 -2.74 -21.76 -35.00
C LYS A 625 -2.62 -20.70 -36.10
N LYS A 626 -3.47 -19.68 -36.07
CA LYS A 626 -3.49 -18.56 -37.00
C LYS A 626 -3.42 -17.24 -36.25
N VAL A 627 -3.03 -16.18 -36.94
CA VAL A 627 -3.32 -14.83 -36.48
C VAL A 627 -4.78 -14.54 -36.78
N VAL A 628 -5.49 -13.95 -35.81
CA VAL A 628 -6.84 -13.42 -35.99
C VAL A 628 -6.68 -11.91 -36.17
N PRO A 629 -6.81 -11.37 -37.40
CA PRO A 629 -6.74 -9.93 -37.64
C PRO A 629 -7.88 -9.20 -36.93
N VAL A 630 -7.63 -7.97 -36.51
CA VAL A 630 -8.68 -7.10 -35.94
C VAL A 630 -9.41 -6.35 -37.04
N GLU A 631 -10.71 -6.11 -36.84
CA GLU A 631 -11.55 -5.33 -37.74
C GLU A 631 -12.02 -4.04 -37.04
N PRO A 632 -11.80 -2.84 -37.61
CA PRO A 632 -11.10 -2.56 -38.87
C PRO A 632 -9.59 -2.86 -38.84
N ALA A 633 -9.00 -3.12 -40.00
CA ALA A 633 -7.56 -3.42 -40.11
C ALA A 633 -6.68 -2.23 -39.67
N LEU A 634 -5.58 -2.52 -38.95
CA LEU A 634 -4.70 -1.51 -38.35
C LEU A 634 -3.98 -0.59 -39.35
N GLY A 635 -3.78 -1.03 -40.60
CA GLY A 635 -3.02 -0.27 -41.62
C GLY A 635 -1.52 -0.11 -41.32
N PHE A 636 -0.98 -0.74 -40.27
CA PHE A 636 0.43 -0.59 -39.88
C PHE A 636 1.41 -1.14 -40.93
N ALA A 637 1.03 -2.16 -41.70
CA ALA A 637 1.85 -2.69 -42.78
C ALA A 637 2.25 -1.61 -43.81
N ASP A 638 1.33 -0.69 -44.11
CA ASP A 638 1.58 0.45 -45.01
C ASP A 638 2.47 1.51 -44.38
N LEU A 639 2.17 1.92 -43.15
CA LEU A 639 2.98 2.90 -42.41
C LEU A 639 4.43 2.41 -42.24
N LEU A 640 4.62 1.13 -41.92
CA LEU A 640 5.95 0.53 -41.79
C LEU A 640 6.67 0.46 -43.15
N TRP A 641 5.99 0.06 -44.23
CA TRP A 641 6.62 -0.05 -45.54
C TRP A 641 7.15 1.30 -46.05
N ASP A 642 6.44 2.40 -45.78
CA ASP A 642 6.89 3.72 -46.20
C ASP A 642 8.20 4.18 -45.56
N GLU A 643 8.46 3.73 -44.32
CA GLU A 643 9.71 3.99 -43.58
C GLU A 643 10.84 3.01 -43.97
N ILE A 644 10.56 1.71 -44.15
CA ILE A 644 11.62 0.68 -44.30
C ILE A 644 11.98 0.30 -45.76
N LYS A 645 11.24 0.78 -46.78
CA LYS A 645 11.39 0.35 -48.19
C LYS A 645 12.81 0.44 -48.76
N GLU A 646 13.58 1.46 -48.37
CA GLU A 646 14.97 1.65 -48.85
C GLU A 646 15.93 0.61 -48.25
N ASN A 647 15.68 0.20 -47.00
CA ASN A 647 16.51 -0.75 -46.24
C ASN A 647 15.93 -2.18 -46.22
N ALA A 648 14.96 -2.48 -47.09
CA ALA A 648 14.18 -3.72 -47.05
C ALA A 648 15.03 -5.00 -47.16
N ILE A 649 16.17 -4.96 -47.86
CA ILE A 649 17.13 -6.07 -47.96
C ILE A 649 17.86 -6.31 -46.63
N ASP A 650 18.25 -5.26 -45.92
CA ASP A 650 18.94 -5.38 -44.63
C ASP A 650 17.98 -5.93 -43.56
N TRP A 651 16.71 -5.52 -43.60
CA TRP A 651 15.64 -6.12 -42.79
C TRP A 651 15.43 -7.60 -43.12
N ALA A 652 15.36 -7.95 -44.41
CA ALA A 652 15.12 -9.32 -44.87
C ALA A 652 16.27 -10.30 -44.54
N THR A 653 17.51 -9.79 -44.51
CA THR A 653 18.72 -10.58 -44.23
C THR A 653 19.12 -10.56 -42.75
N GLY A 654 18.75 -9.52 -42.01
CA GLY A 654 19.05 -9.34 -40.58
C GLY A 654 17.94 -9.81 -39.62
N GLN A 655 17.86 -9.15 -38.46
CA GLN A 655 16.95 -9.52 -37.37
C GLN A 655 15.47 -9.37 -37.77
N GLY A 656 15.16 -8.39 -38.63
CA GLY A 656 13.81 -8.04 -39.09
C GLY A 656 13.18 -9.03 -40.07
N SER A 657 13.85 -10.14 -40.42
CA SER A 657 13.44 -10.99 -41.54
C SER A 657 12.01 -11.53 -41.45
N PHE A 658 11.55 -11.85 -40.24
CA PHE A 658 10.17 -12.30 -39.99
C PHE A 658 9.11 -11.18 -40.02
N VAL A 659 9.51 -9.91 -39.89
CA VAL A 659 8.63 -8.75 -40.11
C VAL A 659 8.41 -8.56 -41.62
N ILE A 660 9.45 -8.74 -42.44
CA ILE A 660 9.31 -8.75 -43.91
C ILE A 660 8.48 -9.95 -44.39
N VAL A 661 8.66 -11.15 -43.80
CA VAL A 661 7.77 -12.31 -44.05
C VAL A 661 6.32 -11.92 -43.73
N ALA A 662 6.07 -11.31 -42.57
CA ALA A 662 4.74 -10.86 -42.20
C ALA A 662 4.16 -9.84 -43.20
N LEU A 663 4.94 -8.90 -43.75
CA LEU A 663 4.47 -7.98 -44.80
C LEU A 663 4.02 -8.74 -46.07
N THR A 664 4.73 -9.80 -46.48
CA THR A 664 4.29 -10.62 -47.62
C THR A 664 2.99 -11.40 -47.35
N GLU A 665 2.70 -11.68 -46.08
CA GLU A 665 1.56 -12.50 -45.65
C GLU A 665 0.32 -11.66 -45.28
N ALA A 666 0.51 -10.47 -44.69
CA ALA A 666 -0.52 -9.59 -44.13
C ALA A 666 -1.77 -9.45 -45.02
N GLU A 667 -2.92 -9.86 -44.51
CA GLU A 667 -4.19 -9.72 -45.22
C GLU A 667 -4.59 -8.23 -45.21
N GLY A 668 -4.92 -7.67 -46.38
CA GLY A 668 -5.20 -6.24 -46.56
C GLY A 668 -4.03 -5.36 -47.00
N PHE A 669 -2.77 -5.82 -46.98
CA PHE A 669 -1.64 -5.04 -47.50
C PHE A 669 -1.54 -5.15 -49.04
N GLU A 670 -1.79 -4.05 -49.75
CA GLU A 670 -1.82 -4.03 -51.22
C GLU A 670 -0.42 -4.02 -51.87
N ARG A 671 0.57 -3.43 -51.19
CA ARG A 671 1.93 -3.20 -51.72
C ARG A 671 2.87 -4.42 -51.66
N LYS A 672 2.33 -5.63 -51.44
CA LYS A 672 3.10 -6.91 -51.47
C LYS A 672 4.00 -7.06 -52.70
N LYS A 673 3.53 -6.63 -53.87
CA LYS A 673 4.30 -6.71 -55.13
C LYS A 673 5.54 -5.81 -55.10
N GLU A 674 5.50 -4.68 -54.39
CA GLU A 674 6.65 -3.78 -54.21
C GLU A 674 7.70 -4.41 -53.31
N VAL A 675 7.28 -5.03 -52.20
CA VAL A 675 8.16 -5.77 -51.29
C VAL A 675 8.91 -6.86 -52.06
N LEU A 676 8.18 -7.73 -52.77
CA LEU A 676 8.81 -8.80 -53.57
C LEU A 676 9.73 -8.23 -54.67
N LYS A 677 9.39 -7.09 -55.29
CA LYS A 677 10.25 -6.43 -56.28
C LYS A 677 11.53 -5.84 -55.65
N ALA A 678 11.45 -5.27 -54.45
CA ALA A 678 12.61 -4.79 -53.71
C ALA A 678 13.54 -5.96 -53.35
N LEU A 679 12.99 -7.07 -52.85
CA LEU A 679 13.73 -8.28 -52.52
C LEU A 679 14.39 -8.94 -53.76
N LYS A 680 13.77 -8.87 -54.94
CA LYS A 680 14.37 -9.39 -56.19
C LYS A 680 15.57 -8.58 -56.69
N LYS A 681 15.70 -7.29 -56.34
CA LYS A 681 16.83 -6.45 -56.79
C LYS A 681 18.18 -6.95 -56.25
N ASP A 682 18.20 -7.54 -55.06
CA ASP A 682 19.40 -8.11 -54.43
C ASP A 682 19.11 -9.50 -53.86
N LYS A 683 18.63 -10.38 -54.75
CA LYS A 683 18.40 -11.79 -54.45
C LYS A 683 19.69 -12.48 -53.96
N THR A 684 20.85 -12.02 -54.41
CA THR A 684 22.18 -12.49 -54.03
C THR A 684 22.48 -12.34 -52.54
N ARG A 685 22.25 -11.17 -51.92
CA ARG A 685 22.38 -11.02 -50.45
C ARG A 685 21.36 -11.88 -49.70
N LEU A 686 20.15 -12.04 -50.24
CA LEU A 686 19.11 -12.86 -49.63
C LEU A 686 19.46 -14.36 -49.64
N GLU A 687 20.01 -14.88 -50.75
CA GLU A 687 20.54 -16.24 -50.87
C GLU A 687 21.74 -16.47 -49.94
N GLY A 688 22.66 -15.50 -49.84
CA GLY A 688 23.76 -15.54 -48.89
C GLY A 688 23.31 -15.61 -47.43
N ALA A 689 22.33 -14.80 -47.04
CA ALA A 689 21.79 -14.78 -45.68
C ALA A 689 20.95 -16.03 -45.34
N ALA A 690 20.27 -16.61 -46.33
CA ALA A 690 19.44 -17.81 -46.18
C ALA A 690 20.25 -19.07 -45.83
N GLY A 691 21.50 -19.14 -46.32
CA GLY A 691 22.42 -20.27 -46.13
C GLY A 691 22.00 -21.53 -46.91
N SER A 692 22.82 -22.58 -46.79
CA SER A 692 22.58 -23.87 -47.47
C SER A 692 21.21 -24.47 -47.08
N LYS A 693 20.44 -24.93 -48.07
CA LYS A 693 19.23 -25.74 -47.79
C LYS A 693 19.62 -26.98 -46.96
N PRO A 694 18.83 -27.37 -45.95
CA PRO A 694 19.03 -28.65 -45.30
C PRO A 694 18.66 -29.77 -46.29
N GLU A 695 19.61 -30.68 -46.54
CA GLU A 695 19.27 -31.96 -47.18
C GLU A 695 18.30 -32.74 -46.28
N PRO A 696 17.38 -33.55 -46.85
CA PRO A 696 16.47 -34.36 -46.08
C PRO A 696 17.26 -35.43 -45.30
N ALA A 697 17.41 -35.23 -44.00
CA ALA A 697 18.18 -36.12 -43.13
C ALA A 697 17.52 -37.50 -43.05
N ASP A 698 18.15 -38.48 -43.69
CA ASP A 698 17.70 -39.86 -43.71
C ASP A 698 17.74 -40.49 -42.30
N LYS A 699 16.74 -41.32 -41.97
CA LYS A 699 16.50 -41.78 -40.59
C LYS A 699 17.49 -42.87 -40.17
N LYS A 700 18.64 -42.49 -39.58
CA LYS A 700 19.45 -43.42 -38.77
C LYS A 700 19.63 -42.96 -37.31
N LYS A 701 19.20 -43.84 -36.40
CA LYS A 701 19.26 -43.67 -34.94
C LYS A 701 20.70 -43.79 -34.42
N GLY A 702 21.05 -42.92 -33.47
CA GLY A 702 21.89 -43.30 -32.33
C GLY A 702 23.39 -43.03 -32.42
N LYS A 703 23.82 -41.85 -31.93
CA LYS A 703 24.70 -41.72 -30.75
C LYS A 703 24.83 -40.23 -30.35
N LYS A 704 25.04 -39.97 -29.06
CA LYS A 704 25.46 -38.65 -28.58
C LYS A 704 26.91 -38.42 -29.01
N ALA A 705 27.15 -37.35 -29.74
CA ALA A 705 28.45 -36.75 -30.01
C ALA A 705 28.22 -35.24 -30.20
N ASP A 706 29.21 -34.42 -29.84
CA ASP A 706 29.10 -32.97 -29.90
C ASP A 706 28.69 -32.46 -31.29
N LYS A 707 27.85 -31.42 -31.30
CA LYS A 707 27.51 -30.68 -32.49
C LYS A 707 28.04 -29.26 -32.37
N ASP A 708 29.19 -29.03 -32.98
CA ASP A 708 29.43 -27.77 -33.68
C ASP A 708 28.33 -27.60 -34.74
N GLU A 709 27.26 -26.88 -34.39
CA GLU A 709 26.25 -26.50 -35.38
C GLU A 709 26.87 -25.52 -36.38
N LYS A 710 27.14 -25.99 -37.60
CA LYS A 710 27.34 -25.10 -38.76
C LYS A 710 26.22 -24.05 -38.75
N PRO A 711 26.54 -22.75 -38.95
CA PRO A 711 25.57 -21.67 -38.77
C PRO A 711 24.37 -21.87 -39.69
N ARG A 712 23.21 -22.18 -39.10
CA ARG A 712 21.94 -22.24 -39.82
C ARG A 712 21.59 -20.84 -40.31
N GLY A 713 21.60 -20.64 -41.62
CA GLY A 713 21.25 -19.36 -42.23
C GLY A 713 19.81 -18.91 -41.90
N ASN A 714 19.57 -17.60 -42.04
CA ASN A 714 18.39 -16.89 -41.57
C ASN A 714 17.10 -17.54 -42.09
N ALA A 715 16.28 -18.05 -41.16
CA ALA A 715 15.05 -18.76 -41.49
C ALA A 715 14.01 -17.86 -42.19
N GLY A 716 13.95 -16.57 -41.84
CA GLY A 716 13.09 -15.61 -42.53
C GLY A 716 13.54 -15.38 -43.97
N ALA A 717 14.85 -15.24 -44.21
CA ALA A 717 15.40 -15.11 -45.57
C ALA A 717 15.08 -16.34 -46.45
N ARG A 718 15.14 -17.56 -45.89
CA ARG A 718 14.70 -18.78 -46.59
C ARG A 718 13.24 -18.75 -46.99
N ILE A 719 12.33 -18.37 -46.08
CA ILE A 719 10.90 -18.24 -46.36
C ILE A 719 10.64 -17.16 -47.43
N LEU A 720 11.40 -16.06 -47.42
CA LEU A 720 11.29 -15.02 -48.44
C LEU A 720 11.74 -15.52 -49.82
N LEU A 721 12.83 -16.30 -49.91
CA LEU A 721 13.26 -16.91 -51.18
C LEU A 721 12.25 -17.91 -51.75
N GLU A 722 11.52 -18.62 -50.89
CA GLU A 722 10.43 -19.51 -51.32
C GLU A 722 9.20 -18.74 -51.88
N LYS A 723 9.10 -17.43 -51.62
CA LYS A 723 8.05 -16.52 -52.13
C LYS A 723 8.49 -15.67 -53.34
N LEU A 724 9.76 -15.74 -53.77
CA LEU A 724 10.31 -14.96 -54.90
C LEU A 724 10.23 -15.69 -56.24
#